data_AF-A0AAW2T2K3-F1
#
_entry.id   AF-A0AAW2T2K3-F1
#
_cell.length_a   1.000
_cell.length_b   1.000
_cell.length_c   1.000
_cell.angle_alpha   90.00
_cell.angle_beta   90.00
_cell.angle_gamma   90.00
#
_symmetry.space_group_name_H-M   'P 1'
#
loop_
_entity.id
_entity.type
_entity.pdbx_description
1 polymer ?
#
loop_
_entity_poly.entity_id
_entity_poly.type
_entity_poly.pdbx_seq_one_letter_code
_entity_poly.pdbx_strand_id
1 'polypeptide(L)'
;MMRICCEPLVKAVMSTMNNWRSQSEKLDKSQMSVMEEACRLASITRWAGDHHSYLWKSGVDRLFLDLLVDNHTKIQKLQRELSVHDLITVVQESQSANLPLSFRPHLWDILGGLAANCPENIDLERHGNELRLSVLIICACSSFVNSVGALCQVSRDGPANMAECESATRAVLMMVYSPCKYISSLARSILCEILKSNGRDYVEYLLKILSRRLAGNKFGLPGNLEIVVTLMSLACYSSVPKYRKLIIKFQGMKTLVAFIMWWLNNPVRTKRGSMVPHLRDSFTERSCCVPCTEEWEGEDMLLLFGLWILAELLHHSADMGVHLSDSLEDFSEARLIQELQEICRKHNSHGSRWYAAYILCYFGIFGFPSKLGKRIGKSLGEKEHSDLKLDLANEESVYVHEVILTVRCPSLLPRRESVSKEKSSIGSNIKLCTERRSIKAVRLSAHVDQQSLLKLLEYVYLGYLQASKDLVKKLKIFARHCKLESLMQMLCRRNPKWDVPVPTFDLSPALGPAGEHFSNLLLESSTTEVVHWKCNSCCTWVPHLHVHKIILESSCDYLRALFQSGMQESHMQTIKVPVSWESLNKLVGWFYSEQLPEPTFDCIWDNMDPEEKFREVQSYLELCWLAEFWLIEDLHEECYKVVISCLDSSRYLSAKIIQIAANFSLWKLAQVAAEYMAPSYHHLRYSGELDALDSNLVEMVRAASVRLSQEGSHQFS
;
A
#
# COMPACT_ATOMS: atom_id res chain seq x y z
N MET A 1 0.91 7.75 -21.46
CA MET A 1 -0.36 8.19 -22.09
C MET A 1 -1.12 9.24 -21.27
N MET A 2 -1.38 9.05 -19.96
CA MET A 2 -2.22 9.99 -19.18
C MET A 2 -1.78 11.46 -19.16
N ARG A 3 -0.47 11.78 -19.20
CA ARG A 3 -0.01 13.19 -19.19
C ARG A 3 -0.39 14.00 -20.43
N ILE A 4 -0.60 13.36 -21.59
CA ILE A 4 -0.85 14.08 -22.86
C ILE A 4 -2.35 14.28 -23.12
N CYS A 5 -3.21 13.41 -22.57
CA CYS A 5 -4.66 13.41 -22.84
C CYS A 5 -5.53 13.87 -21.64
N CYS A 6 -4.92 14.24 -20.52
CA CYS A 6 -5.63 14.56 -19.27
C CYS A 6 -6.62 15.73 -19.40
N GLU A 7 -6.17 16.87 -19.92
CA GLU A 7 -7.01 18.07 -20.04
C GLU A 7 -8.15 17.91 -21.07
N PRO A 8 -7.90 17.37 -22.29
CA PRO A 8 -8.98 17.08 -23.23
C PRO A 8 -10.04 16.13 -22.68
N LEU A 9 -9.62 15.08 -21.94
CA LEU A 9 -10.54 14.13 -21.31
C LEU A 9 -11.45 14.83 -20.30
N VAL A 10 -10.87 15.64 -19.40
CA VAL A 10 -11.64 16.41 -18.40
C VAL A 10 -12.63 17.35 -19.08
N LYS A 11 -12.23 18.06 -20.15
CA LYS A 11 -13.14 18.94 -20.90
C LYS A 11 -14.29 18.16 -21.53
N ALA A 12 -14.03 16.99 -22.11
CA ALA A 12 -15.05 16.14 -22.70
C ALA A 12 -16.06 15.67 -21.64
N VAL A 13 -15.58 15.13 -20.53
CA VAL A 13 -16.41 14.70 -19.38
C VAL A 13 -17.28 15.86 -18.88
N MET A 14 -16.69 17.02 -18.63
CA MET A 14 -17.40 18.21 -18.16
C MET A 14 -18.41 18.74 -19.18
N SER A 15 -18.11 18.68 -20.48
CA SER A 15 -19.07 19.08 -21.52
C SER A 15 -20.28 18.14 -21.55
N THR A 16 -20.06 16.83 -21.44
CA THR A 16 -21.13 15.83 -21.39
C THR A 16 -22.03 16.04 -20.18
N MET A 17 -21.44 16.26 -19.00
CA MET A 17 -22.22 16.51 -17.79
C MET A 17 -22.99 17.84 -17.85
N ASN A 18 -22.42 18.89 -18.46
CA ASN A 18 -23.11 20.16 -18.66
C ASN A 18 -24.27 20.08 -19.66
N ASN A 19 -24.19 19.22 -20.68
CA ASN A 19 -25.23 19.10 -21.71
C ASN A 19 -26.57 18.54 -21.16
N TRP A 20 -26.55 17.89 -19.99
CA TRP A 20 -27.74 17.49 -19.23
C TRP A 20 -28.66 18.66 -18.87
N ARG A 21 -28.08 19.86 -18.69
CA ARG A 21 -28.79 21.10 -18.36
C ARG A 21 -29.87 21.49 -19.38
N SER A 22 -29.69 21.10 -20.64
CA SER A 22 -30.40 21.71 -21.77
C SER A 22 -31.72 21.02 -22.15
N GLN A 23 -32.10 19.91 -21.49
CA GLN A 23 -33.23 19.09 -21.94
C GLN A 23 -34.15 18.74 -20.76
N SER A 24 -35.24 19.49 -20.60
CA SER A 24 -36.24 19.29 -19.54
C SER A 24 -37.40 18.37 -19.93
N GLU A 25 -37.28 17.59 -21.00
CA GLU A 25 -38.29 16.62 -21.42
C GLU A 25 -37.76 15.19 -21.23
N LYS A 26 -38.67 14.27 -20.87
CA LYS A 26 -38.40 12.86 -20.51
C LYS A 26 -37.23 12.28 -21.31
N LEU A 27 -36.11 12.07 -20.62
CA LEU A 27 -34.87 11.59 -21.21
C LEU A 27 -35.05 10.20 -21.85
N ASP A 28 -34.42 10.04 -23.01
CA ASP A 28 -34.19 8.73 -23.61
C ASP A 28 -33.17 7.94 -22.77
N LYS A 29 -33.32 6.61 -22.72
CA LYS A 29 -32.41 5.70 -22.00
C LYS A 29 -30.94 5.89 -22.43
N SER A 30 -30.73 6.22 -23.71
CA SER A 30 -29.40 6.47 -24.28
C SER A 30 -28.65 7.63 -23.60
N GLN A 31 -29.37 8.70 -23.21
CA GLN A 31 -28.78 9.89 -22.61
C GLN A 31 -28.44 9.68 -21.13
N MET A 32 -29.26 8.89 -20.41
CA MET A 32 -28.95 8.47 -19.04
C MET A 32 -27.66 7.65 -18.99
N SER A 33 -27.46 6.72 -19.92
CA SER A 33 -26.24 5.91 -20.01
C SER A 33 -24.99 6.77 -20.29
N VAL A 34 -25.10 7.79 -21.14
CA VAL A 34 -23.99 8.71 -21.45
C VAL A 34 -23.60 9.56 -20.23
N MET A 35 -24.58 10.03 -19.46
CA MET A 35 -24.32 10.74 -18.20
C MET A 35 -23.67 9.82 -17.15
N GLU A 36 -24.18 8.60 -17.01
CA GLU A 36 -23.60 7.61 -16.09
C GLU A 36 -22.13 7.33 -16.43
N GLU A 37 -21.82 7.16 -17.71
CA GLU A 37 -20.44 6.97 -18.17
C GLU A 37 -19.57 8.21 -17.92
N ALA A 38 -20.10 9.42 -18.13
CA ALA A 38 -19.37 10.65 -17.78
C ALA A 38 -19.06 10.73 -16.28
N CYS A 39 -20.01 10.35 -15.41
CA CYS A 39 -19.82 10.25 -13.96
C CYS A 39 -18.77 9.19 -13.57
N ARG A 40 -18.78 8.04 -14.24
CA ARG A 40 -17.76 6.99 -14.06
C ARG A 40 -16.37 7.49 -14.46
N LEU A 41 -16.24 8.14 -15.62
CA LEU A 41 -14.98 8.74 -16.06
C LEU A 41 -14.50 9.86 -15.12
N ALA A 42 -15.41 10.68 -14.59
CA ALA A 42 -15.09 11.71 -13.59
C ALA A 42 -14.59 11.13 -12.25
N SER A 43 -14.84 9.84 -11.99
CA SER A 43 -14.30 9.13 -10.82
C SER A 43 -12.78 8.95 -10.91
N ILE A 44 -12.13 9.41 -12.00
CA ILE A 44 -10.67 9.57 -12.07
C ILE A 44 -10.09 10.38 -10.91
N THR A 45 -10.90 11.29 -10.34
CA THR A 45 -10.61 12.08 -9.12
C THR A 45 -10.27 11.27 -7.88
N ARG A 46 -10.47 9.94 -7.91
CA ARG A 46 -10.05 9.04 -6.83
C ARG A 46 -8.54 8.84 -6.78
N TRP A 47 -7.83 9.07 -7.88
CA TRP A 47 -6.39 8.86 -8.00
C TRP A 47 -5.64 10.19 -8.09
N ALA A 48 -4.41 10.25 -7.61
CA ALA A 48 -3.58 11.44 -7.64
C ALA A 48 -3.24 11.85 -9.08
N GLY A 49 -3.26 13.16 -9.34
CA GLY A 49 -2.84 13.69 -10.63
C GLY A 49 -3.35 15.10 -10.93
N ASP A 50 -2.94 15.62 -12.09
CA ASP A 50 -3.24 16.99 -12.50
C ASP A 50 -4.71 17.22 -12.90
N HIS A 51 -5.47 16.14 -13.14
CA HIS A 51 -6.89 16.17 -13.54
C HIS A 51 -7.78 16.92 -12.54
N HIS A 52 -7.46 16.88 -11.24
CA HIS A 52 -8.19 17.67 -10.23
C HIS A 52 -8.16 19.16 -10.53
N SER A 53 -6.99 19.68 -10.92
CA SER A 53 -6.82 21.10 -11.23
C SER A 53 -7.61 21.50 -12.48
N TYR A 54 -7.70 20.60 -13.47
CA TYR A 54 -8.49 20.82 -14.67
C TYR A 54 -9.99 20.80 -14.38
N LEU A 55 -10.47 19.90 -13.51
CA LEU A 55 -11.88 19.85 -13.11
C LEU A 55 -12.32 21.13 -12.39
N TRP A 56 -11.49 21.65 -11.47
CA TRP A 56 -11.73 22.94 -10.83
C TRP A 56 -11.78 24.08 -11.85
N LYS A 57 -10.84 24.13 -12.80
CA LYS A 57 -10.82 25.14 -13.88
C LYS A 57 -12.03 25.05 -14.81
N SER A 58 -12.54 23.84 -15.04
CA SER A 58 -13.73 23.59 -15.86
C SER A 58 -15.04 23.88 -15.13
N GLY A 59 -15.01 24.33 -13.86
CA GLY A 59 -16.19 24.77 -13.13
C GLY A 59 -17.07 23.65 -12.58
N VAL A 60 -16.45 22.54 -12.13
CA VAL A 60 -17.15 21.40 -11.52
C VAL A 60 -18.02 21.80 -10.31
N ASP A 61 -17.61 22.82 -9.57
CA ASP A 61 -18.36 23.41 -8.46
C ASP A 61 -19.71 23.99 -8.90
N ARG A 62 -19.74 24.69 -10.04
CA ARG A 62 -20.98 25.27 -10.60
C ARG A 62 -21.93 24.17 -11.06
N LEU A 63 -21.39 23.20 -11.79
CA LEU A 63 -22.14 22.05 -12.26
C LEU A 63 -22.82 21.31 -11.10
N PHE A 64 -22.08 21.05 -10.02
CA PHE A 64 -22.62 20.25 -8.91
C PHE A 64 -23.67 21.00 -8.10
N LEU A 65 -23.54 22.32 -7.97
CA LEU A 65 -24.58 23.15 -7.36
C LEU A 65 -25.88 23.12 -8.16
N ASP A 66 -25.78 23.25 -9.48
CA ASP A 66 -26.93 23.21 -10.37
C ASP A 66 -27.66 21.85 -10.30
N LEU A 67 -26.91 20.76 -10.06
CA LEU A 67 -27.48 19.41 -9.92
C LEU A 67 -28.11 19.16 -8.54
N LEU A 68 -27.55 19.73 -7.46
CA LEU A 68 -27.94 19.42 -6.09
C LEU A 68 -28.96 20.40 -5.49
N VAL A 69 -29.08 21.61 -6.02
CA VAL A 69 -29.84 22.70 -5.39
C VAL A 69 -30.77 23.40 -6.38
N ASP A 70 -32.05 23.50 -6.03
CA ASP A 70 -33.06 24.23 -6.80
C ASP A 70 -32.91 25.74 -6.61
N ASN A 71 -32.95 26.49 -7.72
CA ASN A 71 -32.92 27.95 -7.70
C ASN A 71 -31.69 28.57 -6.98
N HIS A 72 -30.48 28.10 -7.30
CA HIS A 72 -29.22 28.65 -6.77
C HIS A 72 -29.08 30.19 -6.92
N THR A 73 -29.83 30.81 -7.85
CA THR A 73 -29.89 32.26 -8.04
C THR A 73 -30.47 33.00 -6.83
N LYS A 74 -31.32 32.35 -6.01
CA LYS A 74 -31.78 32.90 -4.72
C LYS A 74 -30.68 32.87 -3.67
N ILE A 75 -29.91 31.79 -3.60
CA ILE A 75 -28.79 31.61 -2.65
C ILE A 75 -27.68 32.62 -2.94
N GLN A 76 -27.37 32.88 -4.22
CA GLN A 76 -26.42 33.93 -4.61
C GLN A 76 -26.89 35.35 -4.23
N LYS A 77 -28.19 35.63 -4.23
CA LYS A 77 -28.71 36.95 -3.82
C LYS A 77 -28.66 37.19 -2.32
N LEU A 78 -28.63 36.12 -1.51
CA LEU A 78 -28.58 36.18 -0.05
C LEU A 78 -27.14 36.29 0.53
N GLN A 79 -26.15 36.46 -0.36
CA GLN A 79 -24.71 36.32 -0.08
C GLN A 79 -24.11 37.28 0.96
N ARG A 80 -24.78 38.37 1.36
CA ARG A 80 -24.15 39.43 2.16
C ARG A 80 -24.50 39.47 3.65
N GLU A 81 -25.48 38.70 4.12
CA GLU A 81 -25.99 38.85 5.51
C GLU A 81 -26.30 37.55 6.26
N LEU A 82 -26.18 36.37 5.64
CA LEU A 82 -26.53 35.11 6.29
C LEU A 82 -25.42 34.58 7.20
N SER A 83 -25.78 34.17 8.42
CA SER A 83 -24.91 33.34 9.24
C SER A 83 -24.78 31.93 8.63
N VAL A 84 -23.77 31.16 9.05
CA VAL A 84 -23.61 29.75 8.63
C VAL A 84 -24.88 28.94 8.95
N HIS A 85 -25.57 29.26 10.04
CA HIS A 85 -26.81 28.61 10.44
C HIS A 85 -27.95 28.90 9.46
N ASP A 86 -28.14 30.16 9.08
CA ASP A 86 -29.19 30.54 8.14
C ASP A 86 -28.93 29.95 6.75
N LEU A 87 -27.65 29.87 6.34
CA LEU A 87 -27.26 29.22 5.09
C LEU A 87 -27.57 27.72 5.11
N ILE A 88 -27.36 27.03 6.24
CA ILE A 88 -27.72 25.61 6.38
C ILE A 88 -29.23 25.43 6.18
N THR A 89 -30.06 26.24 6.84
CA THR A 89 -31.52 26.16 6.74
C THR A 89 -31.98 26.39 5.29
N VAL A 90 -31.49 27.44 4.64
CA VAL A 90 -31.83 27.75 3.24
C VAL A 90 -31.41 26.63 2.29
N VAL A 91 -30.23 26.04 2.48
CA VAL A 91 -29.75 24.93 1.65
C VAL A 91 -30.58 23.67 1.87
N GLN A 92 -30.95 23.36 3.11
CA GLN A 92 -31.81 22.20 3.43
C GLN A 92 -33.20 22.33 2.82
N GLU A 93 -33.76 23.55 2.78
CA GLU A 93 -35.05 23.83 2.13
C GLU A 93 -34.99 23.82 0.59
N SER A 94 -33.80 24.04 0.00
CA SER A 94 -33.60 24.15 -1.45
C SER A 94 -32.93 22.94 -2.10
N GLN A 95 -32.62 21.89 -1.34
CA GLN A 95 -32.08 20.65 -1.90
C GLN A 95 -33.08 20.03 -2.89
N SER A 96 -32.66 19.90 -4.15
CA SER A 96 -33.52 19.45 -5.23
C SER A 96 -33.74 17.94 -5.22
N ALA A 97 -34.93 17.53 -5.65
CA ALA A 97 -35.24 16.15 -6.04
C ALA A 97 -34.98 15.90 -7.54
N ASN A 98 -34.32 16.84 -8.25
CA ASN A 98 -34.23 16.81 -9.72
C ASN A 98 -33.26 15.74 -10.25
N LEU A 99 -32.23 15.40 -9.47
CA LEU A 99 -31.29 14.35 -9.85
C LEU A 99 -31.78 12.99 -9.32
N PRO A 100 -31.84 11.95 -10.18
CA PRO A 100 -32.13 10.59 -9.72
C PRO A 100 -31.16 10.17 -8.61
N LEU A 101 -31.68 9.56 -7.55
CA LEU A 101 -30.89 9.10 -6.39
C LEU A 101 -29.69 8.22 -6.79
N SER A 102 -29.79 7.51 -7.92
CA SER A 102 -28.71 6.67 -8.47
C SER A 102 -27.44 7.44 -8.86
N PHE A 103 -27.51 8.75 -9.13
CA PHE A 103 -26.33 9.54 -9.53
C PHE A 103 -25.61 10.22 -8.36
N ARG A 104 -26.30 10.40 -7.23
CA ARG A 104 -25.73 11.07 -6.04
C ARG A 104 -24.44 10.41 -5.55
N PRO A 105 -24.29 9.06 -5.54
CA PRO A 105 -23.05 8.44 -5.12
C PRO A 105 -21.83 8.85 -5.94
N HIS A 106 -21.99 9.02 -7.26
CA HIS A 106 -20.90 9.50 -8.12
C HIS A 106 -20.49 10.93 -7.79
N LEU A 107 -21.48 11.83 -7.55
CA LEU A 107 -21.19 13.21 -7.19
C LEU A 107 -20.42 13.31 -5.88
N TRP A 108 -20.80 12.52 -4.88
CA TRP A 108 -20.09 12.47 -3.60
C TRP A 108 -18.67 11.94 -3.75
N ASP A 109 -18.46 10.89 -4.53
CA ASP A 109 -17.11 10.37 -4.81
C ASP A 109 -16.23 11.41 -5.51
N ILE A 110 -16.78 12.12 -6.50
CA ILE A 110 -16.04 13.17 -7.23
C ILE A 110 -15.69 14.33 -6.29
N LEU A 111 -16.65 14.81 -5.47
CA LEU A 111 -16.39 15.88 -4.50
C LEU A 111 -15.37 15.46 -3.45
N GLY A 112 -15.47 14.23 -2.94
CA GLY A 112 -14.53 13.66 -1.98
C GLY A 112 -13.12 13.61 -2.56
N GLY A 113 -12.96 13.06 -3.77
CA GLY A 113 -11.67 12.98 -4.47
C GLY A 113 -11.05 14.36 -4.73
N LEU A 114 -11.86 15.32 -5.18
CA LEU A 114 -11.43 16.71 -5.36
C LEU A 114 -10.98 17.37 -4.05
N ALA A 115 -11.66 17.09 -2.93
CA ALA A 115 -11.30 17.61 -1.62
C ALA A 115 -10.03 16.95 -1.06
N ALA A 116 -9.88 15.62 -1.21
CA ALA A 116 -8.73 14.86 -0.74
C ALA A 116 -7.43 15.27 -1.45
N ASN A 117 -7.52 15.56 -2.74
CA ASN A 117 -6.38 15.94 -3.58
C ASN A 117 -6.23 17.46 -3.76
N CYS A 118 -6.96 18.26 -2.97
CA CYS A 118 -6.88 19.71 -3.00
C CYS A 118 -5.56 20.20 -2.37
N PRO A 119 -4.69 20.95 -3.08
CA PRO A 119 -3.44 21.46 -2.52
C PRO A 119 -3.66 22.42 -1.35
N GLU A 120 -2.65 22.54 -0.47
CA GLU A 120 -2.71 23.31 0.78
C GLU A 120 -2.99 24.81 0.56
N ASN A 121 -2.61 25.38 -0.59
CA ASN A 121 -2.71 26.80 -0.93
C ASN A 121 -3.45 27.04 -2.26
N ILE A 122 -4.78 26.85 -2.29
CA ILE A 122 -5.58 27.34 -3.44
C ILE A 122 -6.01 28.79 -3.19
N ASP A 123 -5.76 29.67 -4.16
CA ASP A 123 -6.39 31.00 -4.26
C ASP A 123 -7.88 30.85 -4.65
N LEU A 124 -8.72 30.44 -3.70
CA LEU A 124 -10.17 30.35 -3.87
C LEU A 124 -10.80 31.74 -4.05
N GLU A 125 -10.16 32.78 -3.48
CA GLU A 125 -10.56 34.18 -3.59
C GLU A 125 -10.57 34.70 -5.04
N ARG A 126 -9.64 34.24 -5.90
CA ARG A 126 -9.56 34.71 -7.31
C ARG A 126 -10.72 34.24 -8.20
N HIS A 127 -11.52 33.28 -7.75
CA HIS A 127 -12.53 32.60 -8.59
C HIS A 127 -13.98 32.83 -8.14
N GLY A 128 -14.23 33.53 -7.02
CA GLY A 128 -15.59 33.73 -6.49
C GLY A 128 -16.30 32.42 -6.09
N ASN A 129 -15.51 31.40 -5.69
CA ASN A 129 -15.96 30.01 -5.50
C ASN A 129 -16.24 29.64 -4.03
N GLU A 130 -16.01 30.54 -3.06
CA GLU A 130 -16.14 30.23 -1.63
C GLU A 130 -17.56 29.88 -1.19
N LEU A 131 -18.55 30.69 -1.60
CA LEU A 131 -19.97 30.41 -1.30
C LEU A 131 -20.41 29.09 -1.93
N ARG A 132 -19.94 28.83 -3.15
CA ARG A 132 -20.28 27.62 -3.89
C ARG A 132 -19.79 26.37 -3.18
N LEU A 133 -18.53 26.40 -2.75
CA LEU A 133 -17.93 25.31 -1.99
C LEU A 133 -18.60 25.14 -0.64
N SER A 134 -18.97 26.24 0.03
CA SER A 134 -19.71 26.20 1.30
C SER A 134 -21.04 25.47 1.16
N VAL A 135 -21.83 25.79 0.13
CA VAL A 135 -23.11 25.14 -0.15
C VAL A 135 -22.92 23.65 -0.47
N LEU A 136 -21.92 23.29 -1.28
CA LEU A 136 -21.61 21.88 -1.58
C LEU A 136 -21.22 21.09 -0.32
N ILE A 137 -20.44 21.68 0.57
CA ILE A 137 -20.07 21.08 1.85
C ILE A 137 -21.30 20.92 2.75
N ILE A 138 -22.21 21.91 2.79
CA ILE A 138 -23.48 21.79 3.53
C ILE A 138 -24.32 20.64 2.97
N CYS A 139 -24.38 20.49 1.65
CA CYS A 139 -25.12 19.39 1.02
C CYS A 139 -24.55 18.03 1.40
N ALA A 140 -23.22 17.86 1.31
CA ALA A 140 -22.54 16.62 1.69
C ALA A 140 -22.72 16.31 3.19
N CYS A 141 -22.56 17.30 4.08
CA CYS A 141 -22.73 17.12 5.51
C CYS A 141 -24.19 16.80 5.89
N SER A 142 -25.17 17.41 5.22
CA SER A 142 -26.59 17.11 5.45
C SER A 142 -26.94 15.70 4.99
N SER A 143 -26.47 15.28 3.80
CA SER A 143 -26.63 13.90 3.30
C SER A 143 -25.99 12.88 4.24
N PHE A 144 -24.79 13.16 4.75
CA PHE A 144 -24.13 12.35 5.79
C PHE A 144 -24.97 12.22 7.07
N VAL A 145 -25.46 13.31 7.64
CA VAL A 145 -26.23 13.25 8.90
C VAL A 145 -27.56 12.53 8.71
N ASN A 146 -28.22 12.73 7.56
CA ASN A 146 -29.42 11.97 7.20
C ASN A 146 -29.11 10.47 7.08
N SER A 147 -27.97 10.12 6.50
CA SER A 147 -27.51 8.73 6.37
C SER A 147 -27.27 8.06 7.72
N VAL A 148 -26.64 8.77 8.66
CA VAL A 148 -26.45 8.27 10.04
C VAL A 148 -27.81 8.14 10.75
N GLY A 149 -28.73 9.07 10.53
CA GLY A 149 -30.10 9.00 11.05
C GLY A 149 -30.86 7.77 10.53
N ALA A 150 -30.79 7.49 9.22
CA ALA A 150 -31.37 6.31 8.60
C ALA A 150 -30.76 5.02 9.17
N LEU A 151 -29.44 5.00 9.40
CA LEU A 151 -28.77 3.85 10.04
C LEU A 151 -29.25 3.59 11.48
N CYS A 152 -29.67 4.63 12.20
CA CYS A 152 -30.23 4.53 13.55
C CYS A 152 -31.69 4.07 13.57
N GLN A 153 -32.44 4.29 12.49
CA GLN A 153 -33.84 3.93 12.38
C GLN A 153 -33.94 2.52 11.80
N VAL A 154 -34.46 1.58 12.61
CA VAL A 154 -34.59 0.16 12.24
C VAL A 154 -35.64 0.01 11.13
N SER A 155 -35.26 0.21 9.87
CA SER A 155 -35.99 -0.30 8.71
C SER A 155 -35.02 -0.53 7.54
N ARG A 156 -35.13 -1.71 6.94
CA ARG A 156 -34.38 -2.17 5.76
C ARG A 156 -34.48 -1.15 4.62
N ASP A 157 -33.53 -0.23 4.54
CA ASP A 157 -33.31 0.59 3.38
C ASP A 157 -32.69 -0.25 2.26
N GLY A 158 -33.17 -0.06 1.02
CA GLY A 158 -32.69 -0.82 -0.14
C GLY A 158 -31.20 -0.59 -0.42
N PRO A 159 -30.55 -1.46 -1.21
CA PRO A 159 -29.11 -1.38 -1.52
C PRO A 159 -28.68 -0.04 -2.16
N ALA A 160 -29.60 0.66 -2.83
CA ALA A 160 -29.35 1.99 -3.39
C ALA A 160 -29.17 3.08 -2.31
N ASN A 161 -29.93 3.02 -1.22
CA ASN A 161 -29.83 3.99 -0.13
C ASN A 161 -28.52 3.84 0.64
N MET A 162 -28.07 2.60 0.87
CA MET A 162 -26.77 2.35 1.54
C MET A 162 -25.56 2.76 0.70
N ALA A 163 -25.66 2.75 -0.63
CA ALA A 163 -24.62 3.24 -1.53
C ALA A 163 -24.45 4.76 -1.45
N GLU A 164 -25.57 5.50 -1.40
CA GLU A 164 -25.54 6.95 -1.13
C GLU A 164 -24.99 7.24 0.27
N CYS A 165 -25.38 6.46 1.28
CA CYS A 165 -24.85 6.60 2.64
C CYS A 165 -23.33 6.45 2.70
N GLU A 166 -22.78 5.42 2.05
CA GLU A 166 -21.33 5.18 1.99
C GLU A 166 -20.59 6.34 1.32
N SER A 167 -21.02 6.69 0.11
CA SER A 167 -20.36 7.73 -0.71
C SER A 167 -20.45 9.12 -0.08
N ALA A 168 -21.60 9.50 0.49
CA ALA A 168 -21.77 10.76 1.21
C ALA A 168 -20.87 10.83 2.46
N THR A 169 -20.87 9.75 3.26
CA THR A 169 -20.03 9.65 4.47
C THR A 169 -18.56 9.75 4.12
N ARG A 170 -18.14 9.05 3.06
CA ARG A 170 -16.79 9.08 2.52
C ARG A 170 -16.39 10.48 2.03
N ALA A 171 -17.26 11.17 1.31
CA ALA A 171 -17.00 12.53 0.84
C ALA A 171 -16.76 13.49 2.00
N VAL A 172 -17.61 13.43 3.04
CA VAL A 172 -17.42 14.24 4.26
C VAL A 172 -16.11 13.88 4.96
N LEU A 173 -15.76 12.59 5.05
CA LEU A 173 -14.49 12.13 5.61
C LEU A 173 -13.30 12.78 4.88
N MET A 174 -13.30 12.72 3.56
CA MET A 174 -12.25 13.33 2.72
C MET A 174 -12.20 14.85 2.85
N MET A 175 -13.35 15.52 3.02
CA MET A 175 -13.40 16.97 3.24
C MET A 175 -12.82 17.36 4.60
N VAL A 176 -13.23 16.70 5.70
CA VAL A 176 -12.76 17.07 7.06
C VAL A 176 -11.29 16.74 7.29
N TYR A 177 -10.71 15.84 6.50
CA TYR A 177 -9.28 15.52 6.49
C TYR A 177 -8.55 16.03 5.25
N SER A 178 -9.15 16.95 4.49
CA SER A 178 -8.54 17.56 3.32
C SER A 178 -7.20 18.23 3.67
N PRO A 179 -6.16 18.09 2.83
CA PRO A 179 -4.92 18.86 2.96
C PRO A 179 -5.17 20.38 2.88
N CYS A 180 -6.21 20.81 2.18
CA CYS A 180 -6.64 22.19 2.15
C CYS A 180 -7.23 22.60 3.52
N LYS A 181 -6.53 23.49 4.22
CA LYS A 181 -6.96 23.98 5.55
C LYS A 181 -8.31 24.70 5.50
N TYR A 182 -8.60 25.41 4.42
CA TYR A 182 -9.90 26.06 4.21
C TYR A 182 -11.03 25.03 4.15
N ILE A 183 -10.94 24.04 3.25
CA ILE A 183 -11.97 22.98 3.10
C ILE A 183 -12.14 22.22 4.42
N SER A 184 -11.06 21.77 5.03
CA SER A 184 -11.12 20.98 6.25
C SER A 184 -11.68 21.75 7.44
N SER A 185 -11.29 23.01 7.64
CA SER A 185 -11.85 23.84 8.72
C SER A 185 -13.34 24.16 8.49
N LEU A 186 -13.72 24.53 7.27
CA LEU A 186 -15.09 24.84 6.90
C LEU A 186 -16.01 23.61 7.05
N ALA A 187 -15.58 22.44 6.56
CA ALA A 187 -16.30 21.19 6.70
C ALA A 187 -16.50 20.79 8.16
N ARG A 188 -15.47 20.89 9.01
CA ARG A 188 -15.60 20.62 10.45
C ARG A 188 -16.57 21.59 11.14
N SER A 189 -16.54 22.87 10.76
CA SER A 189 -17.44 23.88 11.30
C SER A 189 -18.90 23.59 10.95
N ILE A 190 -19.19 23.36 9.67
CA ILE A 190 -20.53 23.03 9.16
C ILE A 190 -21.03 21.72 9.79
N LEU A 191 -20.18 20.69 9.84
CA LEU A 191 -20.52 19.41 10.44
C LEU A 191 -20.87 19.56 11.94
N CYS A 192 -20.12 20.39 12.67
CA CYS A 192 -20.39 20.68 14.08
C CYS A 192 -21.79 21.31 14.27
N GLU A 193 -22.16 22.24 13.39
CA GLU A 193 -23.46 22.92 13.42
C GLU A 193 -24.62 21.96 13.12
N ILE A 194 -24.53 21.16 12.06
CA ILE A 194 -25.58 20.21 11.67
C ILE A 194 -25.79 19.13 12.73
N LEU A 195 -24.72 18.69 13.40
CA LEU A 195 -24.80 17.64 14.42
C LEU A 195 -25.38 18.10 15.77
N LYS A 196 -25.65 19.40 15.97
CA LYS A 196 -26.02 19.96 17.29
C LYS A 196 -27.21 19.26 17.97
N SER A 197 -28.22 18.85 17.20
CA SER A 197 -29.45 18.24 17.70
C SER A 197 -29.26 16.79 18.14
N ASN A 198 -28.74 15.93 17.24
CA ASN A 198 -28.77 14.47 17.42
C ASN A 198 -27.37 13.83 17.59
N GLY A 199 -26.29 14.60 17.47
CA GLY A 199 -24.94 14.05 17.36
C GLY A 199 -24.47 13.25 18.58
N ARG A 200 -25.03 13.52 19.78
CA ARG A 200 -24.68 12.74 20.97
C ARG A 200 -25.21 11.30 20.89
N ASP A 201 -26.49 11.15 20.54
CA ASP A 201 -27.18 9.87 20.52
C ASP A 201 -26.63 8.98 19.40
N TYR A 202 -26.29 9.60 18.26
CA TYR A 202 -25.64 8.92 17.14
C TYR A 202 -24.26 8.34 17.52
N VAL A 203 -23.41 9.07 18.26
CA VAL A 203 -22.11 8.52 18.69
C VAL A 203 -22.30 7.28 19.57
N GLU A 204 -23.23 7.32 20.52
CA GLU A 204 -23.51 6.17 21.38
C GLU A 204 -24.01 4.96 20.58
N TYR A 205 -24.90 5.21 19.61
CA TYR A 205 -25.42 4.16 18.73
C TYR A 205 -24.33 3.53 17.85
N LEU A 206 -23.49 4.34 17.21
CA LEU A 206 -22.39 3.85 16.36
C LEU A 206 -21.40 2.97 17.14
N LEU A 207 -21.06 3.34 18.38
CA LEU A 207 -20.20 2.50 19.24
C LEU A 207 -20.91 1.20 19.66
N LYS A 208 -22.23 1.20 19.85
CA LYS A 208 -23.02 -0.01 20.11
C LYS A 208 -23.01 -0.96 18.90
N ILE A 209 -23.06 -0.46 17.67
CA ILE A 209 -22.95 -1.30 16.45
C ILE A 209 -21.61 -2.07 16.46
N LEU A 210 -20.49 -1.38 16.67
CA LEU A 210 -19.17 -2.02 16.74
C LEU A 210 -19.09 -3.06 17.87
N SER A 211 -19.67 -2.73 19.02
CA SER A 211 -19.69 -3.63 20.19
C SER A 211 -20.54 -4.89 19.96
N ARG A 212 -21.66 -4.80 19.23
CA ARG A 212 -22.48 -5.97 18.87
C ARG A 212 -21.73 -6.97 18.01
N ARG A 213 -20.90 -6.48 17.06
CA ARG A 213 -20.08 -7.34 16.20
C ARG A 213 -19.09 -8.17 17.02
N LEU A 214 -18.50 -7.57 18.06
CA LEU A 214 -17.57 -8.23 18.97
C LEU A 214 -18.21 -9.34 19.82
N ALA A 215 -19.51 -9.21 20.13
CA ALA A 215 -20.23 -10.16 20.98
C ALA A 215 -20.62 -11.48 20.28
N GLY A 216 -20.33 -11.65 18.99
CA GLY A 216 -20.46 -12.93 18.26
C GLY A 216 -21.89 -13.48 18.09
N ASN A 217 -22.92 -12.73 18.47
CA ASN A 217 -24.29 -13.21 18.45
C ASN A 217 -24.82 -13.23 17.00
N LYS A 218 -25.18 -14.41 16.46
CA LYS A 218 -25.51 -14.58 15.03
C LYS A 218 -26.76 -13.83 14.55
N PHE A 219 -27.67 -13.48 15.45
CA PHE A 219 -28.89 -12.73 15.13
C PHE A 219 -28.63 -11.21 15.19
N GLY A 220 -28.86 -10.51 14.08
CA GLY A 220 -28.73 -9.04 14.00
C GLY A 220 -27.29 -8.51 13.87
N LEU A 221 -26.36 -9.31 13.33
CA LEU A 221 -25.00 -8.84 13.02
C LEU A 221 -25.03 -7.78 11.91
N PRO A 222 -24.33 -6.65 12.10
CA PRO A 222 -24.24 -5.64 11.06
C PRO A 222 -23.49 -6.19 9.84
N GLY A 223 -23.97 -5.85 8.64
CA GLY A 223 -23.32 -6.19 7.38
C GLY A 223 -21.98 -5.48 7.22
N ASN A 224 -21.08 -5.95 6.35
CA ASN A 224 -19.76 -5.31 6.17
C ASN A 224 -19.89 -3.83 5.75
N LEU A 225 -20.82 -3.51 4.84
CA LEU A 225 -21.10 -2.14 4.42
C LEU A 225 -21.58 -1.26 5.59
N GLU A 226 -22.41 -1.80 6.48
CA GLU A 226 -22.89 -1.11 7.68
C GLU A 226 -21.74 -0.78 8.64
N ILE A 227 -20.81 -1.71 8.83
CA ILE A 227 -19.62 -1.49 9.66
C ILE A 227 -18.69 -0.45 9.00
N VAL A 228 -18.49 -0.50 7.68
CA VAL A 228 -17.69 0.50 6.95
C VAL A 228 -18.29 1.89 7.14
N VAL A 229 -19.60 2.07 6.92
CA VAL A 229 -20.30 3.35 7.12
C VAL A 229 -20.19 3.80 8.59
N THR A 230 -20.33 2.87 9.54
CA THR A 230 -20.18 3.15 10.98
C THR A 230 -18.79 3.68 11.32
N LEU A 231 -17.74 3.04 10.82
CA LEU A 231 -16.36 3.44 11.07
C LEU A 231 -16.05 4.79 10.40
N MET A 232 -16.42 4.99 9.14
CA MET A 232 -16.23 6.29 8.48
C MET A 232 -17.00 7.40 9.20
N SER A 233 -18.22 7.12 9.66
CA SER A 233 -18.99 8.06 10.48
C SER A 233 -18.22 8.43 11.74
N LEU A 234 -17.80 7.44 12.53
CA LEU A 234 -17.00 7.69 13.74
C LEU A 234 -15.73 8.49 13.44
N ALA A 235 -15.07 8.27 12.31
CA ALA A 235 -13.91 9.06 11.89
C ALA A 235 -14.28 10.53 11.59
N CYS A 236 -15.44 10.78 10.95
CA CYS A 236 -16.00 12.11 10.77
C CYS A 236 -16.32 12.79 12.11
N TYR A 237 -17.00 12.10 13.04
CA TYR A 237 -17.27 12.62 14.39
C TYR A 237 -15.96 12.91 15.16
N SER A 238 -14.95 12.08 14.98
CA SER A 238 -13.63 12.27 15.59
C SER A 238 -12.93 13.55 15.12
N SER A 239 -13.22 14.02 13.90
CA SER A 239 -12.65 15.28 13.39
C SER A 239 -13.16 16.53 14.13
N VAL A 240 -14.29 16.43 14.83
CA VAL A 240 -14.93 17.53 15.56
C VAL A 240 -14.62 17.41 17.06
N PRO A 241 -13.98 18.43 17.70
CA PRO A 241 -13.50 18.33 19.08
C PRO A 241 -14.57 17.94 20.12
N LYS A 242 -15.80 18.47 19.99
CA LYS A 242 -16.92 18.16 20.89
C LYS A 242 -17.25 16.66 20.89
N TYR A 243 -17.35 16.06 19.71
CA TYR A 243 -17.72 14.65 19.57
C TYR A 243 -16.54 13.71 19.79
N ARG A 244 -15.31 14.13 19.47
CA ARG A 244 -14.09 13.39 19.85
C ARG A 244 -14.04 13.11 21.36
N LYS A 245 -14.26 14.14 22.19
CA LYS A 245 -14.34 13.99 23.66
C LYS A 245 -15.46 13.05 24.10
N LEU A 246 -16.59 13.08 23.40
CA LEU A 246 -17.72 12.19 23.67
C LEU A 246 -17.38 10.72 23.34
N ILE A 247 -16.72 10.45 22.20
CA ILE A 247 -16.26 9.11 21.82
C ILE A 247 -15.32 8.56 22.90
N ILE A 248 -14.37 9.37 23.39
CA ILE A 248 -13.46 8.97 24.48
C ILE A 248 -14.26 8.65 25.75
N LYS A 249 -15.21 9.51 26.12
CA LYS A 249 -16.07 9.32 27.30
C LYS A 249 -16.91 8.02 27.22
N PHE A 250 -17.34 7.63 26.03
CA PHE A 250 -18.06 6.39 25.78
C PHE A 250 -17.15 5.18 25.53
N GLN A 251 -15.92 5.20 26.06
CA GLN A 251 -14.94 4.11 25.93
C GLN A 251 -14.59 3.75 24.48
N GLY A 252 -14.71 4.71 23.55
CA GLY A 252 -14.46 4.47 22.13
C GLY A 252 -13.07 3.91 21.82
N MET A 253 -12.03 4.33 22.56
CA MET A 253 -10.69 3.74 22.41
C MET A 253 -10.67 2.23 22.72
N LYS A 254 -11.29 1.81 23.82
CA LYS A 254 -11.39 0.38 24.20
C LYS A 254 -12.14 -0.41 23.12
N THR A 255 -13.28 0.11 22.66
CA THR A 255 -14.08 -0.51 21.59
C THR A 255 -13.30 -0.66 20.29
N LEU A 256 -12.54 0.37 19.89
CA LEU A 256 -11.75 0.36 18.65
C LEU A 256 -10.57 -0.59 18.71
N VAL A 257 -9.83 -0.62 19.81
CA VAL A 257 -8.73 -1.59 19.99
C VAL A 257 -9.28 -3.02 19.96
N ALA A 258 -10.38 -3.29 20.67
CA ALA A 258 -11.04 -4.59 20.63
C ALA A 258 -11.49 -4.96 19.20
N PHE A 259 -12.05 -4.00 18.45
CA PHE A 259 -12.44 -4.20 17.04
C PHE A 259 -11.25 -4.51 16.13
N ILE A 260 -10.16 -3.74 16.21
CA ILE A 260 -8.95 -3.97 15.41
C ILE A 260 -8.39 -5.36 15.70
N MET A 261 -8.29 -5.74 16.98
CA MET A 261 -7.79 -7.05 17.37
C MET A 261 -8.71 -8.19 16.93
N TRP A 262 -10.02 -8.00 16.99
CA TRP A 262 -10.97 -8.96 16.45
C TRP A 262 -10.78 -9.14 14.94
N TRP A 263 -10.65 -8.04 14.19
CA TRP A 263 -10.45 -8.07 12.75
C TRP A 263 -9.13 -8.74 12.37
N LEU A 264 -8.04 -8.48 13.10
CA LEU A 264 -6.74 -9.13 12.84
C LEU A 264 -6.79 -10.66 13.00
N ASN A 265 -7.62 -11.15 13.91
CA ASN A 265 -7.85 -12.59 14.07
C ASN A 265 -8.89 -13.16 13.07
N ASN A 266 -9.70 -12.31 12.44
CA ASN A 266 -10.79 -12.68 11.55
C ASN A 266 -10.85 -11.72 10.34
N PRO A 267 -9.81 -11.72 9.48
CA PRO A 267 -9.69 -10.71 8.44
C PRO A 267 -10.84 -10.86 7.43
N VAL A 268 -11.58 -9.77 7.24
CA VAL A 268 -12.62 -9.67 6.20
C VAL A 268 -12.08 -8.78 5.10
N ARG A 269 -11.63 -9.40 4.01
CA ARG A 269 -11.08 -8.71 2.84
C ARG A 269 -12.17 -8.53 1.79
N THR A 270 -12.44 -7.29 1.41
CA THR A 270 -13.50 -6.98 0.46
C THR A 270 -13.21 -5.64 -0.23
N LYS A 271 -13.17 -5.63 -1.56
CA LYS A 271 -12.95 -4.40 -2.36
C LYS A 271 -14.17 -3.49 -2.28
N ARG A 272 -13.96 -2.17 -2.30
CA ARG A 272 -15.03 -1.17 -2.33
C ARG A 272 -16.03 -1.40 -3.47
N GLY A 273 -15.52 -1.66 -4.69
CA GLY A 273 -16.35 -1.92 -5.87
C GLY A 273 -17.28 -3.13 -5.73
N SER A 274 -16.94 -4.11 -4.88
CA SER A 274 -17.82 -5.25 -4.61
C SER A 274 -19.00 -4.90 -3.69
N MET A 275 -18.81 -3.94 -2.77
CA MET A 275 -19.81 -3.51 -1.80
C MET A 275 -20.79 -2.48 -2.36
N VAL A 276 -20.34 -1.60 -3.27
CA VAL A 276 -21.12 -0.46 -3.72
C VAL A 276 -21.46 -0.54 -5.22
N PRO A 277 -22.75 -0.57 -5.62
CA PRO A 277 -23.17 -0.83 -6.99
C PRO A 277 -22.68 0.18 -8.04
N HIS A 278 -22.58 1.47 -7.70
CA HIS A 278 -22.23 2.53 -8.65
C HIS A 278 -20.77 2.48 -9.11
N LEU A 279 -19.94 1.66 -8.46
CA LEU A 279 -18.54 1.42 -8.82
C LEU A 279 -18.35 0.09 -9.54
N ARG A 280 -19.41 -0.72 -9.68
CA ARG A 280 -19.33 -1.96 -10.46
C ARG A 280 -19.24 -1.59 -11.92
N ASP A 281 -18.05 -1.74 -12.49
CA ASP A 281 -17.85 -1.60 -13.91
C ASP A 281 -17.73 -2.98 -14.57
N SER A 282 -18.72 -3.31 -15.40
CA SER A 282 -18.72 -4.51 -16.24
C SER A 282 -17.53 -4.56 -17.20
N PHE A 283 -16.88 -3.42 -17.49
CA PHE A 283 -15.66 -3.37 -18.29
C PHE A 283 -14.42 -3.67 -17.44
N THR A 284 -14.30 -3.16 -16.20
CA THR A 284 -13.23 -3.60 -15.28
C THR A 284 -13.27 -5.10 -14.96
N GLU A 285 -14.46 -5.70 -14.89
CA GLU A 285 -14.61 -7.17 -14.74
C GLU A 285 -14.17 -7.93 -16.00
N ARG A 286 -14.05 -7.26 -17.16
CA ARG A 286 -13.67 -7.85 -18.45
C ARG A 286 -12.28 -7.42 -18.95
N SER A 287 -11.66 -6.40 -18.37
CA SER A 287 -10.35 -5.91 -18.79
C SER A 287 -9.25 -6.70 -18.08
N CYS A 288 -8.84 -7.79 -18.71
CA CYS A 288 -7.86 -8.73 -18.20
C CYS A 288 -6.40 -8.26 -18.30
N CYS A 289 -6.10 -7.12 -18.94
CA CYS A 289 -4.71 -6.71 -19.27
C CYS A 289 -4.18 -5.50 -18.48
N VAL A 290 -4.91 -5.00 -17.48
CA VAL A 290 -4.44 -3.87 -16.66
C VAL A 290 -4.37 -4.33 -15.21
N PRO A 291 -3.17 -4.53 -14.64
CA PRO A 291 -3.06 -4.80 -13.22
C PRO A 291 -3.72 -3.64 -12.48
N CYS A 292 -4.78 -3.95 -11.72
CA CYS A 292 -5.45 -2.97 -10.88
C CYS A 292 -4.43 -2.46 -9.87
N THR A 293 -4.01 -1.21 -10.00
CA THR A 293 -3.23 -0.53 -8.96
C THR A 293 -4.02 -0.64 -7.65
N GLU A 294 -3.38 -1.15 -6.60
CA GLU A 294 -3.99 -1.30 -5.29
C GLU A 294 -4.58 0.05 -4.86
N GLU A 295 -5.90 0.10 -4.67
CA GLU A 295 -6.54 1.30 -4.14
C GLU A 295 -5.93 1.62 -2.77
N TRP A 296 -5.86 2.90 -2.40
CA TRP A 296 -5.22 3.29 -1.14
C TRP A 296 -5.85 2.61 0.09
N GLU A 297 -7.15 2.31 0.07
CA GLU A 297 -7.79 1.49 1.12
C GLU A 297 -7.73 -0.01 0.92
N GLY A 298 -7.43 -0.46 -0.29
CA GLY A 298 -7.39 -1.85 -0.71
C GLY A 298 -8.60 -2.67 -0.25
N GLU A 299 -8.34 -3.92 0.13
CA GLU A 299 -9.37 -4.86 0.56
C GLU A 299 -9.65 -4.81 2.07
N ASP A 300 -8.87 -4.06 2.84
CA ASP A 300 -8.87 -4.00 4.30
C ASP A 300 -9.43 -2.69 4.85
N MET A 301 -10.41 -2.10 4.15
CA MET A 301 -11.11 -0.85 4.54
C MET A 301 -11.56 -0.81 6.02
N LEU A 302 -12.05 -1.93 6.56
CA LEU A 302 -12.47 -2.04 7.95
C LEU A 302 -11.31 -1.79 8.92
N LEU A 303 -10.13 -2.37 8.63
CA LEU A 303 -8.93 -2.14 9.41
C LEU A 303 -8.49 -0.68 9.28
N LEU A 304 -8.43 -0.15 8.05
CA LEU A 304 -8.05 1.23 7.77
C LEU A 304 -8.86 2.22 8.62
N PHE A 305 -10.19 2.19 8.53
CA PHE A 305 -11.02 3.17 9.24
C PHE A 305 -10.97 2.95 10.76
N GLY A 306 -10.81 1.71 11.23
CA GLY A 306 -10.55 1.44 12.65
C GLY A 306 -9.27 2.10 13.16
N LEU A 307 -8.15 1.93 12.42
CA LEU A 307 -6.86 2.54 12.73
C LEU A 307 -6.93 4.07 12.65
N TRP A 308 -7.65 4.61 11.66
CA TRP A 308 -7.83 6.05 11.51
C TRP A 308 -8.46 6.68 12.74
N ILE A 309 -9.60 6.14 13.20
CA ILE A 309 -10.28 6.66 14.38
C ILE A 309 -9.36 6.57 15.60
N LEU A 310 -8.71 5.41 15.81
CA LEU A 310 -7.78 5.22 16.92
C LEU A 310 -6.65 6.26 16.91
N ALA A 311 -6.09 6.55 15.74
CA ALA A 311 -5.04 7.55 15.59
C ALA A 311 -5.51 8.97 15.98
N GLU A 312 -6.73 9.34 15.62
CA GLU A 312 -7.31 10.65 15.97
C GLU A 312 -7.61 10.80 17.46
N LEU A 313 -8.06 9.71 18.10
CA LEU A 313 -8.25 9.68 19.55
C LEU A 313 -6.91 9.77 20.28
N LEU A 314 -5.90 9.03 19.82
CA LEU A 314 -4.54 9.05 20.36
C LEU A 314 -3.88 10.42 20.22
N HIS A 315 -4.02 11.07 19.05
CA HIS A 315 -3.51 12.41 18.82
C HIS A 315 -3.99 13.38 19.90
N HIS A 316 -5.28 13.34 20.20
CA HIS A 316 -5.87 14.22 21.21
C HIS A 316 -5.47 13.84 22.65
N SER A 317 -5.46 12.55 22.99
CA SER A 317 -5.03 12.11 24.33
C SER A 317 -3.58 12.47 24.62
N ALA A 318 -2.70 12.39 23.61
CA ALA A 318 -1.30 12.77 23.74
C ALA A 318 -1.13 14.27 24.04
N ASP A 319 -1.96 15.13 23.45
CA ASP A 319 -1.97 16.57 23.75
C ASP A 319 -2.49 16.87 25.16
N MET A 320 -3.40 16.03 25.67
CA MET A 320 -3.96 16.13 27.01
C MET A 320 -3.11 15.45 28.10
N GLY A 321 -2.02 14.77 27.72
CA GLY A 321 -1.16 14.03 28.65
C GLY A 321 -1.78 12.76 29.23
N VAL A 322 -2.86 12.24 28.63
CA VAL A 322 -3.53 11.00 29.06
C VAL A 322 -2.86 9.82 28.38
N HIS A 323 -2.38 8.84 29.16
CA HIS A 323 -1.74 7.65 28.62
C HIS A 323 -2.78 6.60 28.23
N LEU A 324 -2.53 5.86 27.14
CA LEU A 324 -3.43 4.79 26.68
C LEU A 324 -3.61 3.70 27.75
N SER A 325 -2.57 3.45 28.55
CA SER A 325 -2.57 2.55 29.72
C SER A 325 -3.66 2.89 30.74
N ASP A 326 -3.99 4.17 30.89
CA ASP A 326 -4.98 4.61 31.88
C ASP A 326 -6.42 4.33 31.42
N SER A 327 -6.59 3.95 30.15
CA SER A 327 -7.89 3.74 29.50
C SER A 327 -8.19 2.28 29.10
N LEU A 328 -7.18 1.40 29.14
CA LEU A 328 -7.30 -0.02 28.80
C LEU A 328 -6.76 -0.91 29.94
N GLU A 329 -7.58 -1.14 30.97
CA GLU A 329 -7.23 -2.06 32.08
C GLU A 329 -7.00 -3.52 31.63
N ASP A 330 -7.55 -3.92 30.48
CA ASP A 330 -7.55 -5.32 30.00
C ASP A 330 -6.57 -5.60 28.83
N PHE A 331 -5.78 -4.62 28.37
CA PHE A 331 -5.01 -4.76 27.13
C PHE A 331 -3.53 -4.39 27.26
N SER A 332 -2.67 -5.26 26.74
CA SER A 332 -1.22 -5.03 26.70
C SER A 332 -0.84 -4.08 25.56
N GLU A 333 -0.29 -2.92 25.90
CA GLU A 333 0.30 -1.96 24.94
C GLU A 333 1.32 -2.65 24.02
N ALA A 334 2.14 -3.55 24.57
CA ALA A 334 3.14 -4.30 23.81
C ALA A 334 2.49 -5.17 22.72
N ARG A 335 1.33 -5.78 23.00
CA ARG A 335 0.58 -6.54 22.01
C ARG A 335 0.07 -5.65 20.88
N LEU A 336 -0.44 -4.45 21.18
CA LEU A 336 -0.88 -3.50 20.15
C LEU A 336 0.29 -3.10 19.25
N ILE A 337 1.43 -2.76 19.85
CA ILE A 337 2.64 -2.38 19.11
C ILE A 337 3.08 -3.50 18.18
N GLN A 338 3.10 -4.75 18.65
CA GLN A 338 3.49 -5.91 17.85
C GLN A 338 2.57 -6.08 16.63
N GLU A 339 1.25 -6.01 16.82
CA GLU A 339 0.29 -6.11 15.72
C GLU A 339 0.39 -4.96 14.72
N LEU A 340 0.59 -3.73 15.20
CA LEU A 340 0.79 -2.56 14.33
C LEU A 340 2.05 -2.68 13.47
N GLN A 341 3.16 -3.16 14.05
CA GLN A 341 4.37 -3.45 13.29
C GLN A 341 4.12 -4.53 12.25
N GLU A 342 3.32 -5.54 12.57
CA GLU A 342 2.96 -6.62 11.65
C GLU A 342 2.06 -6.13 10.51
N ILE A 343 1.15 -5.20 10.78
CA ILE A 343 0.36 -4.51 9.75
C ILE A 343 1.28 -3.80 8.76
N CYS A 344 2.34 -3.13 9.23
CA CYS A 344 3.32 -2.46 8.37
C CYS A 344 4.13 -3.42 7.48
N ARG A 345 4.41 -4.65 7.97
CA ARG A 345 5.21 -5.67 7.28
C ARG A 345 4.41 -6.48 6.26
N LYS A 346 3.13 -6.77 6.54
CA LYS A 346 2.27 -7.58 5.66
C LYS A 346 1.82 -6.81 4.41
N HIS A 347 1.36 -7.57 3.40
CA HIS A 347 0.65 -7.05 2.22
C HIS A 347 -0.76 -6.58 2.60
N ASN A 348 -0.83 -5.49 3.36
CA ASN A 348 -2.05 -4.72 3.63
C ASN A 348 -2.02 -3.44 2.78
N SER A 349 -3.18 -2.79 2.63
CA SER A 349 -3.27 -1.57 1.83
C SER A 349 -2.37 -0.45 2.33
N HIS A 350 -2.04 0.47 1.42
CA HIS A 350 -1.25 1.65 1.72
C HIS A 350 -1.82 2.45 2.90
N GLY A 351 -3.14 2.65 2.95
CA GLY A 351 -3.82 3.37 4.01
C GLY A 351 -3.64 2.71 5.37
N SER A 352 -3.90 1.40 5.48
CA SER A 352 -3.75 0.67 6.75
C SER A 352 -2.33 0.73 7.27
N ARG A 353 -1.34 0.56 6.38
CA ARG A 353 0.09 0.64 6.73
C ARG A 353 0.51 2.04 7.18
N TRP A 354 0.00 3.09 6.52
CA TRP A 354 0.22 4.48 6.93
C TRP A 354 -0.35 4.77 8.31
N TYR A 355 -1.59 4.39 8.58
CA TYR A 355 -2.20 4.63 9.88
C TYR A 355 -1.59 3.79 11.00
N ALA A 356 -1.16 2.56 10.70
CA ALA A 356 -0.40 1.75 11.66
C ALA A 356 0.91 2.43 12.04
N ALA A 357 1.71 2.87 11.06
CA ALA A 357 2.95 3.63 11.30
C ALA A 357 2.69 4.96 12.04
N TYR A 358 1.60 5.65 11.70
CA TYR A 358 1.21 6.89 12.37
C TYR A 358 0.83 6.68 13.84
N ILE A 359 0.12 5.59 14.17
CA ILE A 359 -0.17 5.20 15.54
C ILE A 359 1.13 4.85 16.29
N LEU A 360 2.06 4.13 15.66
CA LEU A 360 3.36 3.78 16.23
C LEU A 360 4.17 5.01 16.67
N CYS A 361 3.99 6.17 16.03
CA CYS A 361 4.65 7.44 16.40
C CYS A 361 4.24 7.96 17.79
N TYR A 362 3.09 7.53 18.33
CA TYR A 362 2.68 7.83 19.70
C TYR A 362 3.42 6.98 20.72
N PHE A 363 3.91 5.81 20.31
CA PHE A 363 4.74 4.88 21.10
C PHE A 363 6.25 5.09 20.88
N GLY A 364 6.64 6.18 20.20
CA GLY A 364 8.05 6.53 19.96
C GLY A 364 8.71 5.75 18.83
N ILE A 365 7.95 5.04 18.01
CA ILE A 365 8.43 4.30 16.84
C ILE A 365 8.06 5.09 15.58
N PHE A 366 9.07 5.55 14.83
CA PHE A 366 8.89 6.42 13.67
C PHE A 366 9.45 5.74 12.42
N GLY A 367 8.59 5.44 11.44
CA GLY A 367 9.00 4.76 10.20
C GLY A 367 8.09 3.61 9.82
N PHE A 368 8.53 2.84 8.83
CA PHE A 368 7.85 1.64 8.34
C PHE A 368 8.73 0.42 8.60
N PRO A 369 8.43 -0.37 9.64
CA PRO A 369 9.11 -1.64 9.87
C PRO A 369 8.98 -2.57 8.66
N SER A 370 10.11 -3.14 8.23
CA SER A 370 10.19 -4.14 7.15
C SER A 370 11.06 -5.32 7.58
N LYS A 371 10.86 -6.50 6.98
CA LYS A 371 11.71 -7.66 7.22
C LYS A 371 13.10 -7.44 6.60
N LEU A 372 13.19 -6.88 5.39
CA LEU A 372 14.46 -6.49 4.76
C LEU A 372 15.24 -5.48 5.61
N GLY A 373 14.60 -4.40 6.08
CA GLY A 373 15.24 -3.43 6.96
C GLY A 373 15.72 -4.05 8.27
N LYS A 374 14.98 -5.02 8.85
CA LYS A 374 15.43 -5.76 10.03
C LYS A 374 16.69 -6.60 9.75
N ARG A 375 16.79 -7.20 8.56
CA ARG A 375 17.95 -7.99 8.11
C ARG A 375 19.19 -7.10 7.93
N ILE A 376 19.05 -6.03 7.14
CA ILE A 376 20.10 -5.04 6.87
C ILE A 376 20.52 -4.27 8.14
N GLY A 377 19.57 -3.99 9.04
CA GLY A 377 19.80 -3.29 10.29
C GLY A 377 20.77 -3.97 11.24
N LYS A 378 20.95 -5.29 11.15
CA LYS A 378 21.93 -6.03 11.97
C LYS A 378 23.35 -5.59 11.68
N SER A 379 23.64 -5.21 10.44
CA SER A 379 24.98 -4.84 9.99
C SER A 379 25.35 -3.39 10.28
N LEU A 380 24.44 -2.60 10.89
CA LEU A 380 24.75 -1.22 11.29
C LEU A 380 25.77 -1.21 12.43
N GLY A 381 26.92 -0.57 12.21
CA GLY A 381 28.00 -0.48 13.20
C GLY A 381 28.95 -1.69 13.19
N GLU A 382 28.66 -2.72 12.40
CA GLU A 382 29.59 -3.82 12.18
C GLU A 382 30.77 -3.38 11.32
N LYS A 383 31.97 -3.78 11.71
CA LYS A 383 33.20 -3.43 10.97
C LYS A 383 33.39 -4.30 9.73
N GLU A 384 32.84 -5.50 9.73
CA GLU A 384 32.94 -6.46 8.64
C GLU A 384 32.25 -5.91 7.39
N HIS A 385 32.93 -5.99 6.24
CA HIS A 385 32.49 -5.47 4.94
C HIS A 385 32.05 -3.98 4.90
N SER A 386 32.19 -3.24 6.00
CA SER A 386 32.04 -1.78 6.01
C SER A 386 33.10 -1.11 5.14
N ASP A 387 32.67 -0.14 4.34
CA ASP A 387 33.53 0.63 3.43
C ASP A 387 33.66 2.10 3.87
N LEU A 388 32.84 2.54 4.83
CA LEU A 388 32.83 3.89 5.38
C LEU A 388 32.79 3.89 6.92
N LYS A 389 33.59 4.77 7.50
CA LYS A 389 33.62 5.09 8.93
C LYS A 389 33.27 6.56 9.12
N LEU A 390 32.25 6.83 9.93
CA LEU A 390 31.86 8.19 10.30
C LEU A 390 32.50 8.53 11.64
N ASP A 391 33.48 9.42 11.64
CA ASP A 391 34.19 9.87 12.84
C ASP A 391 33.49 11.11 13.43
N LEU A 392 33.06 11.00 14.68
CA LEU A 392 32.43 12.08 15.44
C LEU A 392 33.49 12.93 16.17
N ALA A 393 33.09 14.11 16.65
CA ALA A 393 34.01 15.02 17.33
C ALA A 393 34.50 14.52 18.70
N ASN A 394 33.81 13.57 19.31
CA ASN A 394 34.20 12.89 20.56
C ASN A 394 35.11 11.67 20.33
N GLU A 395 35.68 11.51 19.13
CA GLU A 395 36.54 10.38 18.74
C GLU A 395 35.83 9.02 18.66
N GLU A 396 34.53 8.96 18.92
CA GLU A 396 33.72 7.79 18.62
C GLU A 396 33.44 7.69 17.12
N SER A 397 33.21 6.47 16.66
CA SER A 397 33.01 6.23 15.24
C SER A 397 31.99 5.14 14.95
N VAL A 398 31.27 5.31 13.86
CA VAL A 398 30.24 4.38 13.42
C VAL A 398 30.62 3.83 12.04
N TYR A 399 30.67 2.50 11.94
CA TYR A 399 30.88 1.80 10.66
C TYR A 399 29.57 1.71 9.89
N VAL A 400 29.63 2.07 8.61
CA VAL A 400 28.49 2.15 7.70
C VAL A 400 28.92 1.76 6.28
N HIS A 401 27.94 1.59 5.40
CA HIS A 401 28.08 1.12 4.03
C HIS A 401 27.69 2.23 3.04
N GLU A 402 28.60 2.62 2.15
CA GLU A 402 28.39 3.68 1.15
C GLU A 402 27.22 3.34 0.24
N VAL A 403 27.03 2.07 -0.14
CA VAL A 403 25.89 1.63 -0.97
C VAL A 403 24.55 1.90 -0.29
N ILE A 404 24.40 1.57 1.00
CA ILE A 404 23.15 1.77 1.75
C ILE A 404 22.88 3.26 1.91
N LEU A 405 23.89 4.06 2.26
CA LEU A 405 23.75 5.51 2.35
C LEU A 405 23.42 6.13 0.99
N THR A 406 24.00 5.67 -0.10
CA THR A 406 23.74 6.22 -1.45
C THR A 406 22.28 6.05 -1.84
N VAL A 407 21.68 4.89 -1.55
CA VAL A 407 20.28 4.62 -1.89
C VAL A 407 19.32 5.32 -0.93
N ARG A 408 19.58 5.25 0.37
CA ARG A 408 18.60 5.60 1.40
C ARG A 408 18.78 7.00 1.98
N CYS A 409 20.00 7.53 2.01
CA CYS A 409 20.28 8.87 2.53
C CYS A 409 21.57 9.48 1.95
N PRO A 410 21.61 9.78 0.63
CA PRO A 410 22.83 10.24 -0.03
C PRO A 410 23.39 11.55 0.53
N SER A 411 22.57 12.34 1.25
CA SER A 411 22.98 13.57 1.93
C SER A 411 24.03 13.36 3.04
N LEU A 412 24.21 12.13 3.54
CA LEU A 412 25.24 11.79 4.52
C LEU A 412 26.60 11.50 3.88
N LEU A 413 26.68 11.35 2.56
CA LEU A 413 27.92 11.13 1.84
C LEU A 413 28.57 12.47 1.47
N PRO A 414 29.92 12.54 1.43
CA PRO A 414 30.61 13.72 0.91
C PRO A 414 30.15 14.02 -0.51
N ARG A 415 29.90 15.30 -0.83
CA ARG A 415 29.68 15.70 -2.23
C ARG A 415 30.90 15.30 -3.03
N ARG A 416 30.73 14.46 -4.05
CA ARG A 416 31.79 14.20 -5.03
C ARG A 416 32.10 15.53 -5.69
N GLU A 417 33.22 16.15 -5.32
CA GLU A 417 33.84 17.15 -6.19
C GLU A 417 34.04 16.46 -7.53
N SER A 418 33.53 17.09 -8.58
CA SER A 418 33.79 16.67 -9.95
C SER A 418 35.29 16.73 -10.16
N VAL A 419 35.98 15.60 -9.96
CA VAL A 419 37.34 15.45 -10.44
C VAL A 419 37.26 15.69 -11.93
N SER A 420 37.83 16.81 -12.36
CA SER A 420 38.00 17.17 -13.75
C SER A 420 38.53 15.94 -14.50
N LYS A 421 37.89 15.62 -15.63
CA LYS A 421 38.45 14.70 -16.63
C LYS A 421 39.76 15.28 -17.15
N GLU A 422 40.84 15.15 -16.40
CA GLU A 422 42.17 15.25 -16.95
C GLU A 422 42.39 14.01 -17.81
N LYS A 423 42.69 14.28 -19.07
CA LYS A 423 42.91 13.31 -20.14
C LYS A 423 43.97 12.30 -19.69
N SER A 424 43.56 11.08 -19.33
CA SER A 424 44.48 9.95 -19.33
C SER A 424 44.45 9.29 -20.70
N SER A 425 45.61 9.33 -21.31
CA SER A 425 46.00 8.70 -22.56
C SER A 425 45.70 7.20 -22.59
N ILE A 426 45.42 6.76 -23.81
CA ILE A 426 45.39 5.39 -24.33
C ILE A 426 46.43 4.47 -23.65
N GLY A 427 45.95 3.32 -23.17
CA GLY A 427 46.74 2.10 -22.98
C GLY A 427 47.15 1.79 -21.54
N SER A 428 46.40 0.92 -20.86
CA SER A 428 46.97 -0.20 -20.07
C SER A 428 45.85 -0.98 -19.37
N ASN A 429 46.06 -2.29 -19.30
CA ASN A 429 45.19 -3.29 -18.67
C ASN A 429 44.65 -2.86 -17.31
N ILE A 430 43.33 -2.77 -17.17
CA ILE A 430 42.67 -2.79 -15.86
C ILE A 430 42.82 -4.21 -15.32
N LYS A 431 43.95 -4.49 -14.68
CA LYS A 431 43.98 -5.44 -13.58
C LYS A 431 42.94 -4.94 -12.58
N LEU A 432 41.94 -5.76 -12.24
CA LEU A 432 41.21 -5.60 -10.99
C LEU A 432 42.25 -5.77 -9.87
N CYS A 433 42.95 -4.68 -9.54
CA CYS A 433 44.08 -4.71 -8.64
C CYS A 433 43.60 -5.01 -7.22
N THR A 434 44.31 -5.94 -6.62
CA THR A 434 44.23 -6.50 -5.30
C THR A 434 44.48 -5.46 -4.21
N GLU A 435 43.59 -4.49 -4.04
CA GLU A 435 43.60 -3.61 -2.87
C GLU A 435 42.36 -3.88 -2.03
N ARG A 436 42.60 -4.41 -0.81
CA ARG A 436 41.63 -4.30 0.28
C ARG A 436 41.19 -2.84 0.31
N ARG A 437 39.96 -2.53 -0.13
CA ARG A 437 39.42 -1.17 -0.04
C ARG A 437 39.58 -0.72 1.41
N SER A 438 40.50 0.20 1.65
CA SER A 438 40.70 0.79 2.97
C SER A 438 39.39 1.46 3.37
N ILE A 439 38.92 1.21 4.58
CA ILE A 439 37.72 1.86 5.11
C ILE A 439 37.94 3.37 5.03
N LYS A 440 37.09 4.06 4.27
CA LYS A 440 37.16 5.51 4.13
C LYS A 440 36.67 6.15 5.42
N ALA A 441 37.42 7.11 5.96
CA ALA A 441 37.00 7.86 7.14
C ALA A 441 36.43 9.22 6.73
N VAL A 442 35.25 9.57 7.22
CA VAL A 442 34.64 10.89 7.05
C VAL A 442 34.45 11.51 8.42
N ARG A 443 35.16 12.61 8.67
CA ARG A 443 35.04 13.36 9.92
C ARG A 443 33.84 14.30 9.85
N LEU A 444 32.88 14.10 10.74
CA LEU A 444 31.69 14.93 10.86
C LEU A 444 31.98 16.20 11.68
N SER A 445 31.17 17.24 11.45
CA SER A 445 31.26 18.50 12.20
C SER A 445 30.97 18.29 13.69
N ALA A 446 31.61 19.08 14.56
CA ALA A 446 31.36 19.08 16.00
C ALA A 446 29.91 19.46 16.40
N HIS A 447 29.14 20.03 15.46
CA HIS A 447 27.72 20.34 15.67
C HIS A 447 26.78 19.15 15.44
N VAL A 448 27.29 18.00 14.96
CA VAL A 448 26.49 16.79 14.74
C VAL A 448 26.26 16.09 16.08
N ASP A 449 25.02 16.09 16.54
CA ASP A 449 24.60 15.34 17.73
C ASP A 449 24.65 13.83 17.47
N GLN A 450 25.50 13.12 18.21
CA GLN A 450 25.74 11.69 18.04
C GLN A 450 24.47 10.84 18.16
N GLN A 451 23.68 11.07 19.22
CA GLN A 451 22.48 10.28 19.48
C GLN A 451 21.46 10.43 18.34
N SER A 452 21.31 11.66 17.83
CA SER A 452 20.45 11.95 16.68
C SER A 452 20.96 11.29 15.39
N LEU A 453 22.28 11.29 15.17
CA LEU A 453 22.88 10.61 14.02
C LEU A 453 22.66 9.10 14.07
N LEU A 454 22.90 8.47 15.23
CA LEU A 454 22.68 7.02 15.39
C LEU A 454 21.22 6.65 15.11
N LYS A 455 20.26 7.44 15.60
CA LYS A 455 18.83 7.22 15.31
C LYS A 455 18.46 7.49 13.85
N LEU A 456 19.11 8.45 13.20
CA LEU A 456 18.95 8.64 11.76
C LEU A 456 19.48 7.42 10.98
N LEU A 457 20.65 6.90 11.35
CA LEU A 457 21.23 5.70 10.74
C LEU A 457 20.36 4.46 11.00
N GLU A 458 19.76 4.34 12.18
CA GLU A 458 18.74 3.31 12.48
C GLU A 458 17.60 3.38 11.45
N TYR A 459 17.04 4.56 11.19
CA TYR A 459 16.02 4.71 10.15
C TYR A 459 16.51 4.36 8.74
N VAL A 460 17.73 4.74 8.40
CA VAL A 460 18.33 4.46 7.09
C VAL A 460 18.49 2.96 6.84
N TYR A 461 18.86 2.20 7.87
CA TYR A 461 19.11 0.75 7.77
C TYR A 461 17.88 -0.11 8.06
N LEU A 462 16.99 0.31 8.96
CA LEU A 462 15.83 -0.47 9.39
C LEU A 462 14.53 -0.04 8.71
N GLY A 463 14.47 1.17 8.14
CA GLY A 463 13.25 1.80 7.65
C GLY A 463 12.41 2.47 8.75
N TYR A 464 12.81 2.33 10.01
CA TYR A 464 12.21 2.96 11.18
C TYR A 464 13.24 3.20 12.27
N LEU A 465 12.92 4.08 13.22
CA LEU A 465 13.72 4.35 14.41
C LEU A 465 12.85 4.38 15.66
N GLN A 466 13.42 4.04 16.81
CA GLN A 466 12.80 4.31 18.12
C GLN A 466 13.45 5.52 18.81
N ALA A 467 12.66 6.54 19.14
CA ALA A 467 13.16 7.76 19.78
C ALA A 467 12.24 8.29 20.88
N SER A 468 12.87 8.83 21.93
CA SER A 468 12.21 9.55 23.01
C SER A 468 11.81 10.98 22.59
N LYS A 469 10.89 11.60 23.34
CA LYS A 469 10.29 12.91 23.02
C LYS A 469 11.33 14.04 22.90
N ASP A 470 12.39 13.98 23.70
CA ASP A 470 13.51 14.93 23.74
C ASP A 470 14.34 14.90 22.44
N LEU A 471 14.54 13.72 21.85
CA LEU A 471 15.34 13.56 20.64
C LEU A 471 14.60 13.96 19.35
N VAL A 472 13.26 13.89 19.35
CA VAL A 472 12.42 14.20 18.18
C VAL A 472 12.69 15.59 17.60
N LYS A 473 12.96 16.61 18.44
CA LYS A 473 13.24 17.98 17.96
C LYS A 473 14.52 18.02 17.12
N LYS A 474 15.58 17.33 17.56
CA LYS A 474 16.86 17.26 16.83
C LYS A 474 16.70 16.41 15.56
N LEU A 475 15.99 15.29 15.64
CA LEU A 475 15.72 14.42 14.49
C LEU A 475 14.97 15.12 13.35
N LYS A 476 14.05 16.04 13.66
CA LYS A 476 13.38 16.86 12.63
C LYS A 476 14.37 17.68 11.81
N ILE A 477 15.42 18.21 12.43
CA ILE A 477 16.46 19.00 11.75
C ILE A 477 17.23 18.09 10.79
N PHE A 478 17.65 16.91 11.25
CA PHE A 478 18.33 15.91 10.42
C PHE A 478 17.48 15.43 9.25
N ALA A 479 16.22 15.04 9.50
CA ALA A 479 15.30 14.58 8.47
C ALA A 479 15.10 15.65 7.39
N ARG A 480 15.01 16.94 7.78
CA ARG A 480 14.92 18.07 6.83
C ARG A 480 16.17 18.18 5.96
N HIS A 481 17.35 18.19 6.58
CA HIS A 481 18.61 18.32 5.86
C HIS A 481 18.86 17.12 4.92
N CYS A 482 18.44 15.93 5.33
CA CYS A 482 18.55 14.71 4.55
C CYS A 482 17.45 14.53 3.50
N LYS A 483 16.45 15.43 3.46
CA LYS A 483 15.27 15.36 2.57
C LYS A 483 14.44 14.08 2.75
N LEU A 484 14.33 13.59 3.99
CA LEU A 484 13.54 12.42 4.34
C LEU A 484 12.10 12.84 4.69
N GLU A 485 11.28 13.09 3.67
CA GLU A 485 9.94 13.70 3.83
C GLU A 485 8.98 12.81 4.64
N SER A 486 8.99 11.50 4.42
CA SER A 486 8.16 10.56 5.17
C SER A 486 8.51 10.53 6.66
N LEU A 487 9.81 10.47 6.99
CA LEU A 487 10.28 10.56 8.38
C LEU A 487 9.91 11.91 9.00
N MET A 488 10.07 13.01 8.26
CA MET A 488 9.68 14.34 8.71
C MET A 488 8.18 14.42 9.03
N GLN A 489 7.32 13.84 8.18
CA GLN A 489 5.87 13.77 8.39
C GLN A 489 5.54 13.05 9.71
N MET A 490 6.15 11.89 9.96
CA MET A 490 5.96 11.08 11.17
C MET A 490 6.49 11.77 12.43
N LEU A 491 7.70 12.34 12.39
CA LEU A 491 8.25 13.11 13.51
C LEU A 491 7.39 14.34 13.84
N CYS A 492 6.79 14.97 12.82
CA CYS A 492 5.86 16.07 13.00
C CYS A 492 4.44 15.64 13.41
N ARG A 493 4.16 14.33 13.46
CA ARG A 493 2.83 13.77 13.69
C ARG A 493 1.77 14.44 12.82
N ARG A 494 2.08 14.61 11.54
CA ARG A 494 1.11 15.07 10.54
C ARG A 494 0.30 13.87 10.07
N ASN A 495 -1.02 14.05 9.96
CA ASN A 495 -1.90 13.00 9.48
C ASN A 495 -1.43 12.45 8.11
N PRO A 496 -1.61 11.14 7.86
CA PRO A 496 -1.40 10.55 6.54
C PRO A 496 -2.19 11.30 5.47
N LYS A 497 -1.54 11.54 4.32
CA LYS A 497 -2.20 12.12 3.15
C LYS A 497 -2.84 11.01 2.35
N TRP A 498 -4.09 11.22 1.95
CA TRP A 498 -4.84 10.28 1.12
C TRP A 498 -4.10 10.04 -0.20
N ASP A 499 -4.15 8.80 -0.70
CA ASP A 499 -3.54 8.38 -1.98
C ASP A 499 -2.02 8.60 -2.09
N VAL A 500 -1.34 8.74 -0.96
CA VAL A 500 0.13 8.69 -0.92
C VAL A 500 0.57 7.24 -0.70
N PRO A 501 1.37 6.66 -1.62
CA PRO A 501 1.89 5.30 -1.44
C PRO A 501 2.81 5.23 -0.23
N VAL A 502 2.87 4.05 0.38
CA VAL A 502 3.76 3.80 1.52
C VAL A 502 5.22 3.81 1.05
N PRO A 503 6.13 4.52 1.73
CA PRO A 503 7.56 4.42 1.47
C PRO A 503 8.03 2.97 1.67
N THR A 504 8.55 2.37 0.60
CA THR A 504 9.12 1.02 0.67
C THR A 504 10.57 1.07 1.15
N PHE A 505 10.98 0.03 1.89
CA PHE A 505 12.38 -0.22 2.12
C PHE A 505 12.91 -1.01 0.93
N ASP A 506 13.38 -0.29 -0.08
CA ASP A 506 13.87 -0.86 -1.34
C ASP A 506 15.32 -0.43 -1.57
N LEU A 507 16.18 -1.42 -1.80
CA LEU A 507 17.59 -1.28 -2.13
C LEU A 507 17.86 -1.55 -3.62
N SER A 508 16.88 -1.95 -4.42
CA SER A 508 17.02 -2.26 -5.85
C SER A 508 17.72 -1.15 -6.67
N PRO A 509 17.59 0.15 -6.34
CA PRO A 509 18.39 1.20 -6.99
C PRO A 509 19.92 0.98 -6.90
N ALA A 510 20.41 0.21 -5.93
CA ALA A 510 21.82 -0.18 -5.82
C ALA A 510 22.27 -1.13 -6.95
N LEU A 511 21.37 -1.89 -7.56
CA LEU A 511 21.69 -2.74 -8.72
C LEU A 511 21.91 -1.91 -9.99
N GLY A 512 21.43 -0.67 -10.00
CA GLY A 512 21.64 0.28 -11.09
C GLY A 512 22.93 1.10 -10.95
N PRO A 513 23.07 2.16 -11.77
CA PRO A 513 24.28 2.99 -11.79
C PRO A 513 24.64 3.64 -10.44
N ALA A 514 23.64 3.84 -9.57
CA ALA A 514 23.82 4.44 -8.26
C ALA A 514 24.61 3.55 -7.30
N GLY A 515 24.52 2.22 -7.41
CA GLY A 515 25.25 1.29 -6.54
C GLY A 515 26.35 0.51 -7.23
N GLU A 516 26.34 0.39 -8.56
CA GLU A 516 27.26 -0.43 -9.35
C GLU A 516 28.75 -0.31 -8.99
N HIS A 517 29.24 0.91 -8.73
CA HIS A 517 30.64 1.15 -8.39
C HIS A 517 31.03 0.66 -6.98
N PHE A 518 30.04 0.40 -6.12
CA PHE A 518 30.21 -0.26 -4.82
C PHE A 518 30.14 -1.77 -4.91
N SER A 519 29.74 -2.35 -6.05
CA SER A 519 29.70 -3.80 -6.23
C SER A 519 31.08 -4.42 -5.93
N ASN A 520 31.04 -5.48 -5.13
CA ASN A 520 32.22 -6.22 -4.67
C ASN A 520 32.08 -7.73 -4.90
N LEU A 521 31.06 -8.14 -5.66
CA LEU A 521 30.77 -9.52 -6.00
C LEU A 521 29.96 -9.60 -7.31
N LEU A 522 30.26 -10.58 -8.14
CA LEU A 522 29.48 -10.98 -9.31
C LEU A 522 28.75 -12.29 -9.02
N LEU A 523 27.45 -12.37 -9.30
CA LEU A 523 26.74 -13.65 -9.36
C LEU A 523 26.57 -14.05 -10.81
N GLU A 524 27.12 -15.19 -11.19
CA GLU A 524 27.08 -15.76 -12.54
C GLU A 524 26.02 -16.87 -12.59
N SER A 525 25.11 -16.84 -13.58
CA SER A 525 24.11 -17.89 -13.76
C SER A 525 24.71 -19.12 -14.46
N SER A 526 24.09 -20.28 -14.31
CA SER A 526 24.50 -21.50 -15.04
C SER A 526 24.07 -21.52 -16.52
N THR A 527 23.26 -20.57 -16.98
CA THR A 527 22.76 -20.53 -18.36
C THR A 527 23.84 -20.06 -19.35
N THR A 528 24.15 -20.89 -20.34
CA THR A 528 25.03 -20.55 -21.47
C THR A 528 24.28 -20.06 -22.71
N GLU A 529 22.94 -20.07 -22.69
CA GLU A 529 22.06 -19.90 -23.86
C GLU A 529 21.68 -18.45 -24.18
N VAL A 530 22.11 -17.45 -23.41
CA VAL A 530 21.79 -16.04 -23.71
C VAL A 530 22.67 -15.56 -24.86
N VAL A 531 22.19 -15.77 -26.08
CA VAL A 531 22.86 -15.39 -27.32
C VAL A 531 23.10 -13.87 -27.33
N HIS A 532 24.35 -13.44 -27.56
CA HIS A 532 24.79 -12.03 -27.58
C HIS A 532 24.75 -11.27 -26.25
N TRP A 533 24.79 -11.96 -25.11
CA TRP A 533 24.90 -11.28 -23.82
C TRP A 533 26.18 -10.42 -23.73
N LYS A 534 26.04 -9.20 -23.20
CA LYS A 534 27.14 -8.25 -22.96
C LYS A 534 26.85 -7.40 -21.72
N CYS A 535 27.79 -7.31 -20.78
CA CYS A 535 27.70 -6.37 -19.69
C CYS A 535 28.10 -4.96 -20.14
N ASN A 536 27.37 -3.94 -19.66
CA ASN A 536 27.69 -2.54 -19.93
C ASN A 536 28.88 -2.03 -19.09
N SER A 537 29.30 -2.82 -18.10
CA SER A 537 30.08 -2.33 -16.96
C SER A 537 31.37 -3.11 -16.76
N CYS A 538 31.48 -4.30 -17.34
CA CYS A 538 32.69 -5.12 -17.30
C CYS A 538 32.86 -5.91 -18.61
N CYS A 539 34.03 -6.55 -18.76
CA CYS A 539 34.40 -7.28 -19.98
C CYS A 539 34.06 -8.78 -19.94
N THR A 540 33.26 -9.24 -18.97
CA THR A 540 32.78 -10.63 -18.92
C THR A 540 31.81 -10.87 -20.08
N TRP A 541 31.71 -12.12 -20.54
CA TRP A 541 30.83 -12.57 -21.64
C TRP A 541 29.79 -13.63 -21.22
N VAL A 542 29.65 -13.85 -19.90
CA VAL A 542 28.71 -14.79 -19.29
C VAL A 542 27.65 -14.00 -18.50
N PRO A 543 26.35 -14.39 -18.57
CA PRO A 543 25.29 -13.72 -17.84
C PRO A 543 25.57 -13.66 -16.33
N HIS A 544 25.67 -12.43 -15.81
CA HIS A 544 25.93 -12.19 -14.40
C HIS A 544 25.34 -10.86 -13.91
N LEU A 545 25.27 -10.70 -12.58
CA LEU A 545 24.82 -9.49 -11.91
C LEU A 545 25.88 -8.94 -10.97
N HIS A 546 26.06 -7.61 -10.99
CA HIS A 546 26.87 -6.87 -10.04
C HIS A 546 26.10 -6.69 -8.73
N VAL A 547 26.62 -7.24 -7.63
CA VAL A 547 25.93 -7.25 -6.33
C VAL A 547 26.88 -6.85 -5.19
N HIS A 548 26.31 -6.73 -3.99
CA HIS A 548 26.96 -6.24 -2.78
C HIS A 548 26.91 -7.32 -1.69
N LYS A 549 28.08 -7.77 -1.22
CA LYS A 549 28.21 -8.82 -0.19
C LYS A 549 27.36 -8.50 1.04
N ILE A 550 27.38 -7.26 1.51
CA ILE A 550 26.62 -6.82 2.68
C ILE A 550 25.11 -7.07 2.56
N ILE A 551 24.52 -6.88 1.38
CA ILE A 551 23.07 -7.07 1.18
C ILE A 551 22.73 -8.57 1.15
N LEU A 552 23.57 -9.36 0.49
CA LEU A 552 23.39 -10.81 0.40
C LEU A 552 23.59 -11.50 1.75
N GLU A 553 24.66 -11.18 2.47
CA GLU A 553 24.97 -11.80 3.76
C GLU A 553 24.00 -11.41 4.87
N SER A 554 23.43 -10.21 4.79
CA SER A 554 22.34 -9.80 5.70
C SER A 554 21.10 -10.67 5.50
N SER A 555 20.94 -11.25 4.31
CA SER A 555 19.72 -11.93 3.87
C SER A 555 19.85 -13.45 3.75
N CYS A 556 21.07 -13.98 3.77
CA CYS A 556 21.37 -15.40 3.59
C CYS A 556 22.52 -15.82 4.50
N ASP A 557 22.23 -16.69 5.46
CA ASP A 557 23.21 -17.16 6.44
C ASP A 557 24.29 -18.04 5.80
N TYR A 558 23.94 -18.81 4.74
CA TYR A 558 24.93 -19.55 3.95
C TYR A 558 25.96 -18.62 3.31
N LEU A 559 25.52 -17.54 2.65
CA LEU A 559 26.42 -16.56 2.03
C LEU A 559 27.22 -15.78 3.06
N ARG A 560 26.62 -15.46 4.22
CA ARG A 560 27.36 -14.86 5.34
C ARG A 560 28.51 -15.76 5.80
N ALA A 561 28.22 -17.03 6.06
CA ALA A 561 29.24 -18.00 6.42
C ALA A 561 30.32 -18.15 5.33
N LEU A 562 29.91 -18.16 4.05
CA LEU A 562 30.83 -18.22 2.92
C LEU A 562 31.80 -17.03 2.88
N PHE A 563 31.30 -15.81 3.10
CA PHE A 563 32.12 -14.60 3.08
C PHE A 563 33.00 -14.44 4.33
N GLN A 564 32.58 -15.02 5.46
CA GLN A 564 33.28 -14.89 6.74
C GLN A 564 34.16 -16.11 7.10
N SER A 565 34.13 -17.21 6.34
CA SER A 565 34.87 -18.44 6.68
C SER A 565 36.40 -18.30 6.64
N GLY A 566 36.92 -17.26 5.98
CA GLY A 566 38.36 -17.07 5.77
C GLY A 566 38.98 -18.08 4.81
N MET A 567 38.16 -18.89 4.14
CA MET A 567 38.60 -19.83 3.11
C MET A 567 38.82 -19.12 1.77
N GLN A 568 39.33 -19.85 0.77
CA GLN A 568 39.56 -19.29 -0.56
C GLN A 568 38.26 -18.71 -1.15
N GLU A 569 37.14 -19.36 -0.87
CA GLU A 569 35.81 -18.98 -1.31
C GLU A 569 35.38 -17.62 -0.77
N SER A 570 35.80 -17.25 0.45
CA SER A 570 35.49 -15.94 1.06
C SER A 570 36.06 -14.77 0.26
N HIS A 571 37.18 -15.01 -0.42
CA HIS A 571 37.88 -14.02 -1.24
C HIS A 571 37.45 -14.03 -2.70
N MET A 572 36.53 -14.91 -3.09
CA MET A 572 36.00 -14.91 -4.46
C MET A 572 35.25 -13.60 -4.76
N GLN A 573 35.48 -13.12 -5.96
CA GLN A 573 34.80 -11.96 -6.56
C GLN A 573 33.65 -12.40 -7.47
N THR A 574 33.57 -13.69 -7.80
CA THR A 574 32.51 -14.27 -8.62
C THR A 574 32.01 -15.54 -7.95
N ILE A 575 30.69 -15.69 -7.81
CA ILE A 575 30.03 -16.92 -7.39
C ILE A 575 29.17 -17.42 -8.55
N LYS A 576 29.37 -18.69 -8.91
CA LYS A 576 28.51 -19.38 -9.86
C LYS A 576 27.30 -19.91 -9.11
N VAL A 577 26.12 -19.43 -9.47
CA VAL A 577 24.85 -19.87 -8.91
C VAL A 577 24.25 -20.89 -9.88
N PRO A 578 23.95 -22.12 -9.43
CA PRO A 578 23.43 -23.21 -10.27
C PRO A 578 21.94 -23.03 -10.58
N VAL A 579 21.56 -21.86 -11.07
CA VAL A 579 20.20 -21.51 -11.50
C VAL A 579 20.24 -20.74 -12.80
N SER A 580 19.11 -20.71 -13.50
CA SER A 580 18.97 -19.99 -14.75
C SER A 580 19.13 -18.47 -14.58
N TRP A 581 19.38 -17.76 -15.69
CA TRP A 581 19.45 -16.31 -15.70
C TRP A 581 18.18 -15.64 -15.14
N GLU A 582 17.00 -16.20 -15.44
CA GLU A 582 15.72 -15.67 -15.00
C GLU A 582 15.54 -15.84 -13.48
N SER A 583 15.82 -17.03 -12.96
CA SER A 583 15.85 -17.33 -11.52
C SER A 583 16.82 -16.41 -10.79
N LEU A 584 18.01 -16.20 -11.36
CA LEU A 584 19.03 -15.32 -10.76
C LEU A 584 18.54 -13.87 -10.65
N ASN A 585 17.85 -13.34 -11.67
CA ASN A 585 17.26 -12.00 -11.60
C ASN A 585 16.17 -11.90 -10.53
N LYS A 586 15.27 -12.89 -10.44
CA LYS A 586 14.23 -12.96 -9.41
C LYS A 586 14.84 -13.00 -8.00
N LEU A 587 15.85 -13.85 -7.79
CA LEU A 587 16.59 -13.97 -6.53
C LEU A 587 17.26 -12.66 -6.12
N VAL A 588 18.00 -12.03 -7.04
CA VAL A 588 18.69 -10.78 -6.75
C VAL A 588 17.70 -9.64 -6.53
N GLY A 589 16.60 -9.57 -7.29
CA GLY A 589 15.51 -8.64 -7.02
C GLY A 589 14.98 -8.81 -5.58
N TRP A 590 14.69 -10.05 -5.19
CA TRP A 590 14.18 -10.37 -3.86
C TRP A 590 15.15 -9.97 -2.73
N PHE A 591 16.46 -10.19 -2.89
CA PHE A 591 17.45 -9.75 -1.90
C PHE A 591 17.45 -8.24 -1.65
N TYR A 592 17.04 -7.44 -2.63
CA TYR A 592 17.13 -5.98 -2.58
C TYR A 592 15.79 -5.29 -2.31
N SER A 593 14.65 -5.93 -2.61
CA SER A 593 13.32 -5.34 -2.42
C SER A 593 12.41 -6.14 -1.50
N GLU A 594 12.74 -7.40 -1.20
CA GLU A 594 11.85 -8.37 -0.56
C GLU A 594 10.55 -8.62 -1.34
N GLN A 595 10.55 -8.30 -2.63
CA GLN A 595 9.45 -8.57 -3.54
C GLN A 595 9.88 -9.62 -4.53
N LEU A 596 9.24 -10.79 -4.46
CA LEU A 596 9.30 -11.79 -5.50
C LEU A 596 8.29 -11.38 -6.60
N PRO A 597 8.71 -11.20 -7.86
CA PRO A 597 7.76 -11.00 -8.95
C PRO A 597 6.84 -12.21 -9.02
N GLU A 598 5.53 -12.01 -8.97
CA GLU A 598 4.55 -13.09 -9.13
C GLU A 598 3.93 -13.03 -10.55
N PRO A 599 3.64 -14.18 -11.18
CA PRO A 599 2.90 -14.20 -12.43
C PRO A 599 1.50 -13.58 -12.23
N THR A 600 1.06 -12.75 -13.18
CA THR A 600 -0.32 -12.27 -13.18
C THR A 600 -1.23 -13.37 -13.72
N PHE A 601 -2.09 -13.96 -12.89
CA PHE A 601 -3.06 -14.97 -13.31
C PHE A 601 -4.27 -14.35 -14.03
N ASP A 602 -3.99 -13.56 -15.05
CA ASP A 602 -4.95 -12.88 -15.90
C ASP A 602 -4.86 -13.41 -17.33
N CYS A 603 -5.41 -12.71 -18.31
CA CYS A 603 -5.39 -13.20 -19.69
C CYS A 603 -3.99 -13.18 -20.31
N ILE A 604 -3.02 -12.45 -19.76
CA ILE A 604 -1.63 -12.53 -20.23
C ILE A 604 -1.12 -13.93 -19.91
N TRP A 605 -1.36 -14.42 -18.69
CA TRP A 605 -1.07 -15.79 -18.34
C TRP A 605 -1.90 -16.75 -19.17
N ASP A 606 -3.22 -16.63 -19.26
CA ASP A 606 -4.01 -17.62 -20.00
C ASP A 606 -3.59 -17.78 -21.47
N ASN A 607 -3.20 -16.69 -22.14
CA ASN A 607 -2.74 -16.69 -23.53
C ASN A 607 -1.25 -17.00 -23.71
N MET A 608 -0.47 -17.07 -22.63
CA MET A 608 0.95 -17.46 -22.68
C MET A 608 1.08 -18.90 -23.15
N ASP A 609 2.06 -19.16 -24.02
CA ASP A 609 2.25 -20.52 -24.54
C ASP A 609 2.68 -21.50 -23.43
N PRO A 610 2.37 -22.80 -23.57
CA PRO A 610 2.68 -23.80 -22.55
C PRO A 610 4.17 -23.87 -22.17
N GLU A 611 5.07 -23.56 -23.09
CA GLU A 611 6.51 -23.57 -22.89
C GLU A 611 6.99 -22.33 -22.13
N GLU A 612 6.44 -21.14 -22.44
CA GLU A 612 6.65 -19.90 -21.67
C GLU A 612 6.13 -20.02 -20.24
N LYS A 613 4.90 -20.53 -20.06
CA LYS A 613 4.35 -20.82 -18.72
C LYS A 613 5.26 -21.75 -17.93
N PHE A 614 5.75 -22.79 -18.60
CA PHE A 614 6.66 -23.73 -17.98
C PHE A 614 7.99 -23.09 -17.59
N ARG A 615 8.60 -22.25 -18.45
CA ARG A 615 9.83 -21.50 -18.12
C ARG A 615 9.62 -20.59 -16.91
N GLU A 616 8.50 -19.87 -16.88
CA GLU A 616 8.14 -19.02 -15.75
C GLU A 616 8.05 -19.84 -14.45
N VAL A 617 7.34 -20.98 -14.45
CA VAL A 617 7.24 -21.87 -13.26
C VAL A 617 8.58 -22.51 -12.89
N GLN A 618 9.37 -22.93 -13.89
CA GLN A 618 10.69 -23.54 -13.67
C GLN A 618 11.59 -22.60 -12.87
N SER A 619 11.52 -21.29 -13.12
CA SER A 619 12.31 -20.33 -12.37
C SER A 619 12.02 -20.37 -10.86
N TYR A 620 10.76 -20.54 -10.44
CA TYR A 620 10.41 -20.67 -9.03
C TYR A 620 10.79 -22.03 -8.44
N LEU A 621 10.78 -23.11 -9.22
CA LEU A 621 11.27 -24.43 -8.78
C LEU A 621 12.77 -24.41 -8.50
N GLU A 622 13.56 -23.80 -9.40
CA GLU A 622 15.00 -23.59 -9.19
C GLU A 622 15.26 -22.76 -7.93
N LEU A 623 14.44 -21.72 -7.68
CA LEU A 623 14.54 -20.91 -6.47
C LEU A 623 14.10 -21.64 -5.20
N CYS A 624 13.09 -22.51 -5.24
CA CYS A 624 12.74 -23.35 -4.10
C CYS A 624 13.93 -24.22 -3.69
N TRP A 625 14.52 -24.92 -4.65
CA TRP A 625 15.70 -25.75 -4.41
C TRP A 625 16.88 -24.94 -3.89
N LEU A 626 17.19 -23.81 -4.52
CA LEU A 626 18.29 -22.96 -4.08
C LEU A 626 18.05 -22.40 -2.68
N ALA A 627 16.80 -22.04 -2.36
CA ALA A 627 16.42 -21.53 -1.04
C ALA A 627 16.56 -22.61 0.05
N GLU A 628 16.20 -23.87 -0.22
CA GLU A 628 16.49 -24.98 0.70
C GLU A 628 18.01 -25.15 0.88
N PHE A 629 18.78 -25.11 -0.20
CA PHE A 629 20.24 -25.26 -0.17
C PHE A 629 20.95 -24.10 0.56
N TRP A 630 20.49 -22.86 0.37
CA TRP A 630 21.02 -21.65 1.00
C TRP A 630 20.38 -21.32 2.35
N LEU A 631 19.44 -22.15 2.82
CA LEU A 631 18.74 -21.99 4.10
C LEU A 631 17.94 -20.67 4.19
N ILE A 632 17.23 -20.31 3.12
CA ILE A 632 16.40 -19.09 3.03
C ILE A 632 14.91 -19.47 3.10
N GLU A 633 14.41 -19.69 4.32
CA GLU A 633 13.03 -20.15 4.56
C GLU A 633 11.95 -19.21 3.98
N ASP A 634 12.12 -17.88 4.15
CA ASP A 634 11.15 -16.89 3.65
C ASP A 634 10.99 -16.99 2.11
N LEU A 635 12.11 -17.11 1.38
CA LEU A 635 12.09 -17.22 -0.09
C LEU A 635 11.50 -18.56 -0.53
N HIS A 636 11.84 -19.65 0.15
CA HIS A 636 11.30 -20.97 -0.13
C HIS A 636 9.76 -20.96 -0.03
N GLU A 637 9.21 -20.43 1.06
CA GLU A 637 7.76 -20.37 1.27
C GLU A 637 7.04 -19.45 0.26
N GLU A 638 7.65 -18.34 -0.15
CA GLU A 638 7.12 -17.46 -1.20
C GLU A 638 7.10 -18.17 -2.56
N CYS A 639 8.22 -18.74 -3.01
CA CYS A 639 8.28 -19.49 -4.26
C CYS A 639 7.33 -20.70 -4.27
N TYR A 640 7.24 -21.43 -3.16
CA TYR A 640 6.35 -22.58 -3.01
C TYR A 640 4.88 -22.19 -3.25
N LYS A 641 4.44 -21.05 -2.69
CA LYS A 641 3.06 -20.54 -2.91
C LYS A 641 2.81 -20.16 -4.36
N VAL A 642 3.79 -19.51 -5.02
CA VAL A 642 3.66 -19.15 -6.44
C VAL A 642 3.50 -20.39 -7.30
N VAL A 643 4.29 -21.44 -7.06
CA VAL A 643 4.18 -22.71 -7.80
C VAL A 643 2.80 -23.34 -7.63
N ILE A 644 2.24 -23.33 -6.42
CA ILE A 644 0.87 -23.82 -6.18
C ILE A 644 -0.15 -23.00 -6.97
N SER A 645 -0.07 -21.67 -6.93
CA SER A 645 -0.98 -20.80 -7.70
C SER A 645 -0.90 -21.07 -9.21
N CYS A 646 0.29 -21.35 -9.73
CA CYS A 646 0.48 -21.76 -11.12
C CYS A 646 -0.17 -23.12 -11.44
N LEU A 647 -0.09 -24.10 -10.54
CA LEU A 647 -0.74 -25.40 -10.66
C LEU A 647 -2.28 -25.31 -10.60
N ASP A 648 -2.80 -24.44 -9.71
CA ASP A 648 -4.23 -24.12 -9.61
C ASP A 648 -4.78 -23.58 -10.91
N SER A 649 -4.04 -22.67 -11.55
CA SER A 649 -4.41 -22.07 -12.83
C SER A 649 -4.24 -23.02 -14.03
N SER A 650 -3.14 -23.76 -14.09
CA SER A 650 -2.74 -24.55 -15.28
C SER A 650 -2.32 -25.97 -14.92
N ARG A 651 -3.31 -26.81 -14.59
CA ARG A 651 -3.10 -28.20 -14.13
C ARG A 651 -2.26 -29.08 -15.06
N TYR A 652 -2.26 -28.82 -16.36
CA TYR A 652 -1.46 -29.60 -17.33
C TYR A 652 0.05 -29.45 -17.10
N LEU A 653 0.50 -28.39 -16.42
CA LEU A 653 1.92 -28.21 -16.07
C LEU A 653 2.40 -29.25 -15.06
N SER A 654 1.49 -29.89 -14.31
CA SER A 654 1.82 -30.83 -13.22
C SER A 654 2.73 -31.97 -13.68
N ALA A 655 2.55 -32.49 -14.90
CA ALA A 655 3.37 -33.57 -15.43
C ALA A 655 4.85 -33.16 -15.67
N LYS A 656 5.08 -31.92 -16.12
CA LYS A 656 6.46 -31.41 -16.25
C LYS A 656 7.03 -31.00 -14.88
N ILE A 657 6.21 -30.45 -14.00
CA ILE A 657 6.60 -29.99 -12.66
C ILE A 657 7.01 -31.16 -11.75
N ILE A 658 6.28 -32.28 -11.74
CA ILE A 658 6.62 -33.44 -10.90
C ILE A 658 8.01 -34.00 -11.22
N GLN A 659 8.39 -34.04 -12.50
CA GLN A 659 9.71 -34.52 -12.92
C GLN A 659 10.82 -33.55 -12.48
N ILE A 660 10.65 -32.24 -12.70
CA ILE A 660 11.64 -31.25 -12.26
C ILE A 660 11.77 -31.24 -10.74
N ALA A 661 10.65 -31.26 -10.02
CA ALA A 661 10.66 -31.31 -8.56
C ALA A 661 11.42 -32.53 -8.05
N ALA A 662 11.22 -33.70 -8.66
CA ALA A 662 11.99 -34.90 -8.33
C ALA A 662 13.48 -34.76 -8.63
N ASN A 663 13.85 -34.17 -9.76
CA ASN A 663 15.25 -33.92 -10.14
C ASN A 663 15.96 -33.01 -9.12
N PHE A 664 15.25 -32.03 -8.57
CA PHE A 664 15.75 -31.16 -7.50
C PHE A 664 15.56 -31.74 -6.09
N SER A 665 15.01 -32.96 -5.95
CA SER A 665 14.67 -33.57 -4.66
C SER A 665 13.63 -32.79 -3.82
N LEU A 666 12.82 -31.96 -4.46
CA LEU A 666 11.71 -31.20 -3.87
C LEU A 666 10.46 -32.08 -3.69
N TRP A 667 10.55 -33.10 -2.83
CA TRP A 667 9.53 -34.15 -2.71
C TRP A 667 8.14 -33.64 -2.31
N LYS A 668 8.06 -32.57 -1.51
CA LYS A 668 6.79 -31.94 -1.14
C LYS A 668 6.07 -31.38 -2.36
N LEU A 669 6.78 -30.70 -3.26
CA LEU A 669 6.23 -30.19 -4.51
C LEU A 669 5.91 -31.32 -5.50
N ALA A 670 6.73 -32.37 -5.55
CA ALA A 670 6.43 -33.55 -6.35
C ALA A 670 5.12 -34.23 -5.91
N GLN A 671 4.89 -34.35 -4.59
CA GLN A 671 3.64 -34.87 -4.05
C GLN A 671 2.44 -33.98 -4.40
N VAL A 672 2.57 -32.65 -4.24
CA VAL A 672 1.51 -31.72 -4.64
C VAL A 672 1.20 -31.87 -6.12
N ALA A 673 2.19 -31.86 -7.00
CA ALA A 673 1.98 -32.07 -8.43
C ALA A 673 1.27 -33.41 -8.72
N ALA A 674 1.61 -34.48 -8.01
CA ALA A 674 0.92 -35.77 -8.12
C ALA A 674 -0.56 -35.69 -7.70
N GLU A 675 -0.88 -34.92 -6.66
CA GLU A 675 -2.26 -34.66 -6.22
C GLU A 675 -3.06 -33.86 -7.26
N TYR A 676 -2.44 -32.90 -7.95
CA TYR A 676 -3.08 -32.18 -9.07
C TYR A 676 -3.28 -33.06 -10.31
N MET A 677 -2.43 -34.07 -10.52
CA MET A 677 -2.56 -35.06 -11.61
C MET A 677 -3.59 -36.15 -11.29
N ALA A 678 -3.83 -36.43 -10.00
CA ALA A 678 -4.66 -37.53 -9.52
C ALA A 678 -6.07 -37.62 -10.17
N PRO A 679 -6.81 -36.51 -10.38
CA PRO A 679 -8.13 -36.55 -11.04
C PRO A 679 -8.08 -37.02 -12.50
N SER A 680 -6.95 -36.81 -13.18
CA SER A 680 -6.75 -37.12 -14.59
C SER A 680 -5.94 -38.40 -14.83
N TYR A 681 -5.59 -39.15 -13.76
CA TYR A 681 -4.70 -40.30 -13.82
C TYR A 681 -5.07 -41.32 -14.91
N HIS A 682 -6.35 -41.70 -15.01
CA HIS A 682 -6.80 -42.63 -16.05
C HIS A 682 -6.56 -42.09 -17.45
N HIS A 683 -6.86 -40.81 -17.70
CA HIS A 683 -6.64 -40.18 -19.00
C HIS A 683 -5.15 -40.11 -19.35
N LEU A 684 -4.30 -39.68 -18.41
CA LEU A 684 -2.85 -39.58 -18.60
C LEU A 684 -2.20 -40.95 -18.86
N ARG A 685 -2.74 -42.02 -18.27
CA ARG A 685 -2.31 -43.39 -18.55
C ARG A 685 -2.67 -43.84 -19.96
N TYR A 686 -3.83 -43.43 -20.49
CA TYR A 686 -4.24 -43.78 -21.86
C TYR A 686 -3.56 -42.91 -22.93
N SER A 687 -3.18 -41.66 -22.61
CA SER A 687 -2.47 -40.77 -23.53
C SER A 687 -0.97 -41.09 -23.66
N GLY A 688 -0.41 -41.88 -22.74
CA GLY A 688 1.02 -42.21 -22.70
C GLY A 688 1.90 -41.12 -22.07
N GLU A 689 1.31 -40.03 -21.55
CA GLU A 689 2.06 -38.95 -20.90
C GLU A 689 2.76 -39.39 -19.61
N LEU A 690 2.26 -40.44 -18.94
CA LEU A 690 2.91 -41.03 -17.78
C LEU A 690 4.16 -41.83 -18.13
N ASP A 691 4.31 -42.28 -19.37
CA ASP A 691 5.46 -43.11 -19.80
C ASP A 691 6.76 -42.28 -19.85
N ALA A 692 6.65 -40.95 -19.90
CA ALA A 692 7.77 -40.02 -19.83
C ALA A 692 8.30 -39.81 -18.40
N LEU A 693 7.59 -40.30 -17.38
CA LEU A 693 7.95 -40.15 -15.97
C LEU A 693 8.64 -41.41 -15.42
N ASP A 694 9.51 -41.21 -14.43
CA ASP A 694 10.09 -42.32 -13.67
C ASP A 694 9.01 -43.17 -12.98
N SER A 695 9.22 -44.48 -12.93
CA SER A 695 8.26 -45.45 -12.35
C SER A 695 7.80 -45.08 -10.92
N ASN A 696 8.70 -44.52 -10.10
CA ASN A 696 8.39 -44.05 -8.75
C ASN A 696 7.43 -42.84 -8.75
N LEU A 697 7.55 -41.94 -9.73
CA LEU A 697 6.65 -40.78 -9.88
C LEU A 697 5.27 -41.24 -10.38
N VAL A 698 5.23 -42.20 -11.32
CA VAL A 698 3.97 -42.81 -11.76
C VAL A 698 3.22 -43.46 -10.59
N GLU A 699 3.94 -44.17 -9.72
CA GLU A 699 3.38 -44.76 -8.50
C GLU A 699 2.87 -43.70 -7.53
N MET A 700 3.57 -42.56 -7.39
CA MET A 700 3.12 -41.44 -6.57
C MET A 700 1.78 -40.85 -7.06
N VAL A 701 1.62 -40.65 -8.38
CA VAL A 701 0.36 -40.19 -8.98
C VAL A 701 -0.74 -41.23 -8.79
N ARG A 702 -0.43 -42.53 -8.98
CA ARG A 702 -1.39 -43.62 -8.75
C ARG A 702 -1.88 -43.63 -7.31
N ALA A 703 -0.97 -43.53 -6.33
CA ALA A 703 -1.29 -43.49 -4.92
C ALA A 703 -2.18 -42.28 -4.57
N ALA A 704 -1.90 -41.10 -5.13
CA ALA A 704 -2.73 -39.92 -4.96
C ALA A 704 -4.16 -40.10 -5.54
N SER A 705 -4.28 -40.74 -6.71
CA SER A 705 -5.57 -41.06 -7.34
C SER A 705 -6.42 -42.04 -6.52
N VAL A 706 -5.77 -43.04 -5.90
CA VAL A 706 -6.45 -43.98 -4.99
C VAL A 706 -6.96 -43.25 -3.74
N ARG A 707 -6.13 -42.39 -3.11
CA ARG A 707 -6.55 -41.59 -1.94
C ARG A 707 -7.76 -40.72 -2.26
N LEU A 708 -7.72 -40.00 -3.39
CA LEU A 708 -8.82 -39.15 -3.84
C LEU A 708 -10.13 -39.95 -4.02
N SER A 709 -10.04 -41.16 -4.56
CA SER A 709 -11.19 -42.04 -4.75
C SER A 709 -11.79 -42.54 -3.43
N GLN A 710 -10.96 -42.76 -2.41
CA GLN A 710 -11.38 -43.16 -1.05
C GLN A 710 -12.02 -41.99 -0.28
N GLU A 711 -11.49 -40.77 -0.42
CA GLU A 711 -12.06 -39.56 0.21
C GLU A 711 -13.42 -39.18 -0.40
N GLY A 712 -13.57 -39.32 -1.72
CA GLY A 712 -14.84 -39.10 -2.40
C GLY A 712 -15.93 -40.11 -2.02
N SER A 713 -15.58 -41.31 -1.55
CA SER A 713 -16.56 -42.32 -1.10
C SER A 713 -17.00 -42.13 0.35
N HIS A 714 -16.26 -41.35 1.17
CA HIS A 714 -16.63 -40.99 2.54
C HIS A 714 -17.52 -39.74 2.67
N GLN A 715 -17.66 -38.92 1.62
CA GLN A 715 -18.60 -37.79 1.61
C GLN A 715 -20.04 -38.17 1.19
N PHE A 716 -20.26 -39.42 0.77
CA PHE A 716 -21.58 -39.95 0.37
C PHE A 716 -22.09 -41.10 1.27
N SER A 717 -21.48 -41.29 2.45
CA SER A 717 -21.90 -42.29 3.46
C SER A 717 -22.54 -41.65 4.67
#